data_AF-A0A6A3FRE0-F1
#
_entry.id   AF-A0A6A3FRE0-F1
#
_cell.length_a   1.000
_cell.length_b   1.000
_cell.length_c   1.000
_cell.angle_alpha   90.00
_cell.angle_beta   90.00
_cell.angle_gamma   90.00
#
_symmetry.space_group_name_H-M   'P 1'
#
loop_
_entity.id
_entity.type
_entity.pdbx_description
1 polymer ?
#
loop_
_entity_poly.entity_id
_entity_poly.type
_entity_poly.pdbx_seq_one_letter_code
_entity_poly.pdbx_strand_id
1 'polypeptide(L)'
;MSYVIKRGWAFYWGTSEWSAQDIIEACEIADRLGLVRPAFDQPQYHILERSSVELEYEILYKKYGYGLTTWSPLAFGILTGKYSKGIPEGSRLSMSSYMNYVADGFEVKVAKADKLTAIAKEIGCTLAQLAIACNRPQKVIKTPDRLGDYLVALRNDFILQHSVCRRGLNLSSQLNAYESETRVLLKLAATGRVVNILLRFGRVVESYMEVMELEKTAEVTQWREQLSSERQERVLRFQQIISDEQRLLEAMGDDTQQMELLTLLKHDMTMYHSILAPEELDVMSDVYDEVVRHSEFVLVGKPPSWFLSPHDLLCENGSYYLDAVRVSKCTTGEVLQTGSGDPTSWEEEEEACLRQATVWADLNHPHVAKMLGACHIGKEPFVVHEPAEPLVSNRASAQSWEPLLGWALGLQYLHERELGYKNFDDSRLLARHHVTASGVLSGLGLVPVKRQTSASLRRGVSNTFSMVALAAEDGNDDENQHELHTPTWSVPSDIFAFGLAIYNTRQWVSMYGNEKVPVLPQEPPQFLSDREWDLVDRMCARAPDRRVTPVDLSVSLNPEDDPAEEHEAYKPPDNIDDFIVPKMNVKVVKAMPHLQQKYKETPGTNGTMLQHVIGRLAGLRAQLQSRENIKEATTVMEGFVGVLDMLYDQLRRRDLGKEQSSSSVVASFCASRAAAQKVAIFHHEIDRLLTLADLRDVSASAPTHVALADIHEGSSESIDIACDTQDAILDTRDIHDWQLKWSKARREQLRSFQTCLKDTEELKRQLSDPKTRLEAQMLLQFELHKRRSSYPNSVLKAMSLALSVLDTVGGSSEVVPSWFIPPYEVVLGKHIAQGGFGDVYYGKWFDTEVVVKILKSQASATSSSKGGSPPTSCSGSNEEDAMELFRREADHWFMLNHQNVVHLYGACHVGTPFFVCEPAKSTSLNSHVKELACARPGYNYEEKGGDPADIMRCLVLAGIGLKYLHERGIVHCDLKGNNFMVGTDGKTIKLGDFGMSVLKRSGKGRHTAHAIAGAVPWKAPEYLKGDDPTVMSDVYGFGMCILELISGTFPWAGLPEAAVKFHVTKRKALPPRSKKLNDLQWNLIQHMCCYEPSERISLDAVVDMLHTFRFE
;
A
#
# COMPACT_ATOMS: atom_id res chain seq x y z
N MET A 1 48.51 -32.94 18.98
CA MET A 1 48.26 -31.49 18.82
C MET A 1 47.35 -30.90 19.89
N SER A 2 46.22 -31.51 20.26
CA SER A 2 45.31 -30.97 21.31
C SER A 2 46.00 -30.61 22.63
N TYR A 3 46.99 -31.40 23.08
CA TYR A 3 47.78 -31.09 24.28
C TYR A 3 48.53 -29.74 24.14
N VAL A 4 49.19 -29.52 22.99
CA VAL A 4 49.95 -28.31 22.68
C VAL A 4 49.04 -27.08 22.60
N ILE A 5 47.86 -27.25 22.00
CA ILE A 5 46.87 -26.18 21.86
C ILE A 5 46.25 -25.81 23.22
N LYS A 6 45.90 -26.81 24.04
CA LYS A 6 45.39 -26.58 25.41
C LYS A 6 46.41 -25.90 26.33
N ARG A 7 47.71 -26.03 26.04
CA ARG A 7 48.79 -25.32 26.75
C ARG A 7 49.02 -23.89 26.23
N GLY A 8 48.34 -23.48 25.15
CA GLY A 8 48.51 -22.17 24.51
C GLY A 8 49.82 -22.04 23.70
N TRP A 9 50.53 -23.14 23.43
CA TRP A 9 51.79 -23.12 22.67
C TRP A 9 51.57 -23.07 21.15
N ALA A 10 50.38 -23.45 20.70
CA ALA A 10 49.93 -23.29 19.33
C ALA A 10 48.44 -22.94 19.34
N PHE A 11 47.98 -22.18 18.36
CA PHE A 11 46.57 -21.80 18.24
C PHE A 11 45.74 -22.86 17.50
N TYR A 12 46.35 -23.53 16.53
CA TYR A 12 45.72 -24.55 15.68
C TYR A 12 46.79 -25.48 15.09
N TRP A 13 46.38 -26.52 14.39
CA TRP A 13 47.27 -27.42 13.66
C TRP A 13 46.67 -27.78 12.31
N GLY A 14 47.51 -28.23 11.38
CA GLY A 14 47.11 -28.64 10.05
C GLY A 14 47.95 -29.81 9.55
N THR A 15 47.59 -30.29 8.38
CA THR A 15 48.24 -31.37 7.65
C THR A 15 49.05 -30.80 6.47
N SER A 16 49.85 -31.63 5.80
CA SER A 16 50.58 -31.22 4.60
C SER A 16 50.61 -32.38 3.62
N GLU A 17 50.00 -32.18 2.44
CA GLU A 17 49.91 -33.17 1.37
C GLU A 17 49.14 -34.43 1.79
N TRP A 18 48.11 -34.28 2.63
CA TRP A 18 47.24 -35.40 3.00
C TRP A 18 46.12 -35.57 1.98
N SER A 19 45.65 -36.81 1.76
CA SER A 19 44.46 -37.00 0.92
C SER A 19 43.20 -36.49 1.64
N ALA A 20 42.15 -36.17 0.87
CA ALA A 20 40.88 -35.77 1.47
C ALA A 20 40.34 -36.85 2.41
N GLN A 21 40.54 -38.11 2.07
CA GLN A 21 40.12 -39.26 2.87
C GLN A 21 40.84 -39.31 4.21
N ASP A 22 42.16 -39.09 4.24
CA ASP A 22 42.94 -39.08 5.47
C ASP A 22 42.52 -37.91 6.38
N ILE A 23 42.21 -36.76 5.79
CA ILE A 23 41.73 -35.57 6.53
C ILE A 23 40.33 -35.82 7.11
N ILE A 24 39.43 -36.45 6.33
CA ILE A 24 38.10 -36.87 6.81
C ILE A 24 38.25 -37.78 8.02
N GLU A 25 39.07 -38.83 7.91
CA GLU A 25 39.29 -39.79 8.99
C GLU A 25 39.89 -39.10 10.22
N ALA A 26 40.87 -38.21 10.04
CA ALA A 26 41.47 -37.45 11.14
C ALA A 26 40.44 -36.55 11.85
N CYS A 27 39.54 -35.89 11.09
CA CYS A 27 38.46 -35.08 11.65
C CYS A 27 37.46 -35.95 12.45
N GLU A 28 37.04 -37.09 11.90
CA GLU A 28 36.07 -37.98 12.53
C GLU A 28 36.63 -38.64 13.81
N ILE A 29 37.90 -39.03 13.80
CA ILE A 29 38.59 -39.51 15.01
C ILE A 29 38.70 -38.40 16.05
N ALA A 30 39.05 -37.18 15.63
CA ALA A 30 39.17 -36.05 16.55
C ALA A 30 37.82 -35.75 17.23
N ASP A 31 36.72 -35.78 16.48
CA ASP A 31 35.37 -35.59 17.01
C ASP A 31 34.99 -36.65 18.03
N ARG A 32 35.19 -37.92 17.66
CA ARG A 32 34.84 -39.06 18.52
C ARG A 32 35.60 -39.04 19.85
N LEU A 33 36.81 -38.49 19.86
CA LEU A 33 37.68 -38.45 21.04
C LEU A 33 37.68 -37.08 21.74
N GLY A 34 36.88 -36.10 21.29
CA GLY A 34 36.87 -34.75 21.87
C GLY A 34 38.21 -34.00 21.73
N LEU A 35 38.94 -34.25 20.64
CA LEU A 35 40.22 -33.63 20.30
C LEU A 35 40.00 -32.46 19.33
N VAL A 36 40.99 -31.55 19.25
CA VAL A 36 40.97 -30.44 18.29
C VAL A 36 41.25 -31.00 16.89
N ARG A 37 40.33 -30.81 15.94
CA ARG A 37 40.49 -31.18 14.53
C ARG A 37 41.69 -30.48 13.89
N PRO A 38 42.29 -31.03 12.82
CA PRO A 38 43.14 -30.22 11.98
C PRO A 38 42.29 -29.14 11.29
N ALA A 39 42.88 -27.97 11.07
CA ALA A 39 42.16 -26.78 10.60
C ALA A 39 42.46 -26.43 9.14
N PHE A 40 43.56 -26.93 8.59
CA PHE A 40 43.97 -26.64 7.21
C PHE A 40 44.94 -27.71 6.69
N ASP A 41 45.10 -27.80 5.36
CA ASP A 41 46.20 -28.53 4.72
C ASP A 41 47.15 -27.55 4.01
N GLN A 42 48.40 -27.98 3.84
CA GLN A 42 49.40 -27.35 2.98
C GLN A 42 49.67 -28.22 1.73
N PRO A 43 48.81 -28.16 0.69
CA PRO A 43 49.05 -28.89 -0.55
C PRO A 43 49.84 -28.05 -1.56
N GLN A 44 50.47 -28.73 -2.52
CA GLN A 44 51.06 -28.11 -3.68
C GLN A 44 49.95 -27.54 -4.57
N TYR A 45 50.06 -26.27 -4.95
CA TYR A 45 49.05 -25.65 -5.82
C TYR A 45 49.66 -24.66 -6.80
N HIS A 46 49.47 -24.95 -8.09
CA HIS A 46 49.88 -24.09 -9.20
C HIS A 46 49.20 -24.52 -10.50
N ILE A 47 49.32 -23.75 -11.59
CA ILE A 47 48.69 -24.09 -12.89
C ILE A 47 48.94 -25.54 -13.40
N LEU A 48 50.06 -26.17 -13.01
CA LEU A 48 50.38 -27.56 -13.38
C LEU A 48 49.85 -28.63 -12.40
N GLU A 49 49.30 -28.23 -11.25
CA GLU A 49 48.80 -29.10 -10.18
C GLU A 49 47.67 -28.39 -9.43
N ARG A 50 46.43 -28.77 -9.75
CA ARG A 50 45.21 -28.15 -9.20
C ARG A 50 44.24 -29.16 -8.59
N SER A 51 44.43 -30.44 -8.89
CA SER A 51 43.41 -31.48 -8.69
C SER A 51 43.06 -31.66 -7.20
N SER A 52 44.06 -31.66 -6.32
CA SER A 52 43.83 -31.83 -4.89
C SER A 52 42.99 -30.69 -4.30
N VAL A 53 43.36 -29.44 -4.61
CA VAL A 53 42.68 -28.26 -4.07
C VAL A 53 41.28 -28.06 -4.67
N GLU A 54 41.13 -28.25 -5.98
CA GLU A 54 39.89 -27.90 -6.70
C GLU A 54 38.87 -29.02 -6.78
N LEU A 55 39.31 -30.28 -6.73
CA LEU A 55 38.43 -31.44 -6.90
C LEU A 55 38.39 -32.27 -5.63
N GLU A 56 39.55 -32.70 -5.14
CA GLU A 56 39.63 -33.67 -4.04
C GLU A 56 39.13 -33.08 -2.71
N TYR A 57 39.53 -31.85 -2.40
CA TYR A 57 39.24 -31.19 -1.13
C TYR A 57 37.88 -30.49 -1.06
N GLU A 58 37.08 -30.53 -2.14
CA GLU A 58 35.78 -29.85 -2.21
C GLU A 58 34.87 -30.23 -1.03
N ILE A 59 34.84 -31.52 -0.70
CA ILE A 59 34.05 -32.05 0.42
C ILE A 59 34.54 -31.55 1.78
N LEU A 60 35.85 -31.29 1.93
CA LEU A 60 36.43 -30.80 3.18
C LEU A 60 36.00 -29.37 3.50
N TYR A 61 35.96 -28.51 2.47
CA TYR A 61 35.49 -27.13 2.61
C TYR A 61 34.03 -27.10 3.05
N LYS A 62 33.19 -27.90 2.36
CA LYS A 62 31.74 -27.95 2.60
C LYS A 62 31.38 -28.59 3.94
N LYS A 63 32.01 -29.72 4.29
CA LYS A 63 31.66 -30.52 5.47
C LYS A 63 32.34 -30.01 6.76
N TYR A 64 33.58 -29.55 6.67
CA TYR A 64 34.39 -29.23 7.86
C TYR A 64 34.87 -27.78 7.95
N GLY A 65 34.62 -26.94 6.94
CA GLY A 65 35.15 -25.57 6.90
C GLY A 65 36.67 -25.53 6.85
N TYR A 66 37.28 -26.52 6.18
CA TYR A 66 38.73 -26.76 6.20
C TYR A 66 39.51 -25.69 5.42
N GLY A 67 40.64 -25.21 5.96
CA GLY A 67 41.47 -24.17 5.36
C GLY A 67 42.59 -24.68 4.45
N LEU A 68 43.29 -23.77 3.76
CA LEU A 68 44.47 -24.08 2.94
C LEU A 68 45.63 -23.12 3.20
N THR A 69 46.85 -23.65 3.17
CA THR A 69 48.09 -22.87 3.11
C THR A 69 49.00 -23.42 2.01
N THR A 70 48.58 -23.25 0.76
CA THR A 70 49.23 -23.86 -0.41
C THR A 70 50.70 -23.44 -0.56
N TRP A 71 51.53 -24.33 -1.11
CA TRP A 71 52.95 -24.04 -1.33
C TRP A 71 53.39 -24.28 -2.79
N SER A 72 54.58 -23.77 -3.11
CA SER A 72 55.20 -23.84 -4.44
C SER A 72 54.40 -23.21 -5.60
N PRO A 73 53.87 -21.98 -5.51
CA PRO A 73 53.05 -21.38 -6.58
C PRO A 73 53.76 -21.26 -7.95
N LEU A 74 55.10 -21.34 -7.97
CA LEU A 74 55.92 -21.32 -9.19
C LEU A 74 56.52 -22.69 -9.55
N ALA A 75 56.00 -23.78 -8.99
CA ALA A 75 56.48 -25.14 -9.21
C ALA A 75 58.01 -25.28 -9.03
N PHE A 76 58.51 -24.93 -7.84
CA PHE A 76 59.94 -24.87 -7.50
C PHE A 76 60.79 -23.90 -8.36
N GLY A 77 60.15 -23.08 -9.18
CA GLY A 77 60.79 -22.16 -10.12
C GLY A 77 60.74 -22.63 -11.58
N ILE A 78 60.09 -23.76 -11.89
CA ILE A 78 59.84 -24.20 -13.27
C ILE A 78 59.00 -23.18 -14.02
N LEU A 79 57.98 -22.61 -13.37
CA LEU A 79 57.11 -21.59 -13.94
C LEU A 79 57.75 -20.19 -13.99
N THR A 80 59.08 -20.10 -13.91
CA THR A 80 59.82 -18.86 -14.23
C THR A 80 60.59 -18.96 -15.54
N GLY A 81 60.58 -20.13 -16.20
CA GLY A 81 61.30 -20.37 -17.47
C GLY A 81 62.82 -20.49 -17.32
N LYS A 82 63.35 -20.46 -16.08
CA LYS A 82 64.81 -20.49 -15.87
C LYS A 82 65.45 -21.86 -16.12
N TYR A 83 64.64 -22.91 -16.25
CA TYR A 83 65.10 -24.29 -16.43
C TYR A 83 65.04 -24.79 -17.88
N SER A 84 64.55 -23.98 -18.82
CA SER A 84 64.39 -24.34 -20.24
C SER A 84 65.72 -24.64 -20.96
N LYS A 85 66.85 -24.20 -20.38
CA LYS A 85 68.21 -24.44 -20.89
C LYS A 85 69.05 -25.36 -19.98
N GLY A 86 68.39 -26.15 -19.12
CA GLY A 86 69.02 -26.95 -18.08
C GLY A 86 68.97 -26.29 -16.70
N ILE A 87 69.47 -26.99 -15.68
CA ILE A 87 69.42 -26.55 -14.28
C ILE A 87 70.63 -25.65 -13.96
N PRO A 88 70.43 -24.35 -13.68
CA PRO A 88 71.54 -23.47 -13.33
C PRO A 88 72.19 -23.84 -11.99
N GLU A 89 73.50 -23.68 -11.90
CA GLU A 89 74.28 -23.88 -10.67
C GLU A 89 73.80 -22.93 -9.55
N GLY A 90 73.69 -23.44 -8.32
CA GLY A 90 73.18 -22.69 -7.17
C GLY A 90 71.65 -22.48 -7.16
N SER A 91 70.92 -22.94 -8.18
CA SER A 91 69.46 -22.89 -8.20
C SER A 91 68.84 -23.95 -7.30
N ARG A 92 67.57 -23.78 -6.89
CA ARG A 92 66.86 -24.70 -5.98
C ARG A 92 66.92 -26.17 -6.44
N LEU A 93 66.75 -26.44 -7.75
CA LEU A 93 66.81 -27.79 -8.31
C LEU A 93 68.23 -28.32 -8.56
N SER A 94 69.28 -27.52 -8.34
CA SER A 94 70.66 -28.03 -8.29
C SER A 94 70.98 -28.77 -6.99
N MET A 95 70.11 -28.64 -5.98
CA MET A 95 70.18 -29.37 -4.72
C MET A 95 69.38 -30.69 -4.84
N SER A 96 70.02 -31.81 -4.53
CA SER A 96 69.43 -33.16 -4.66
C SER A 96 68.11 -33.33 -3.89
N SER A 97 67.97 -32.69 -2.73
CA SER A 97 66.73 -32.74 -1.92
C SER A 97 65.51 -32.16 -2.64
N TYR A 98 65.68 -31.13 -3.47
CA TYR A 98 64.59 -30.50 -4.21
C TYR A 98 64.33 -31.18 -5.56
N MET A 99 65.36 -31.75 -6.19
CA MET A 99 65.20 -32.49 -7.44
C MET A 99 64.30 -33.72 -7.26
N ASN A 100 64.38 -34.38 -6.10
CA ASN A 100 63.54 -35.54 -5.79
C ASN A 100 62.03 -35.25 -5.85
N TYR A 101 61.58 -34.02 -5.59
CA TYR A 101 60.15 -33.64 -5.65
C TYR A 101 59.62 -33.44 -7.08
N VAL A 102 60.50 -33.29 -8.06
CA VAL A 102 60.13 -32.97 -9.45
C VAL A 102 60.72 -33.92 -10.47
N ALA A 103 61.55 -34.89 -10.05
CA ALA A 103 62.22 -35.85 -10.92
C ALA A 103 61.24 -36.58 -11.85
N ASP A 104 60.08 -36.97 -11.33
CA ASP A 104 59.01 -37.51 -12.15
C ASP A 104 58.28 -36.39 -12.92
N GLY A 105 58.52 -36.37 -14.23
CA GLY A 105 57.90 -35.44 -15.17
C GLY A 105 58.54 -34.05 -15.20
N PHE A 106 59.79 -33.89 -14.75
CA PHE A 106 60.51 -32.62 -14.81
C PHE A 106 60.52 -32.03 -16.23
N GLU A 107 60.95 -32.82 -17.21
CA GLU A 107 61.05 -32.42 -18.62
C GLU A 107 59.67 -32.06 -19.18
N VAL A 108 58.63 -32.79 -18.79
CA VAL A 108 57.25 -32.53 -19.19
C VAL A 108 56.75 -31.20 -18.61
N LYS A 109 57.04 -30.93 -17.33
CA LYS A 109 56.67 -29.69 -16.64
C LYS A 109 57.41 -28.48 -17.24
N VAL A 110 58.70 -28.64 -17.59
CA VAL A 110 59.48 -27.60 -18.30
C VAL A 110 58.91 -27.35 -19.71
N ALA A 111 58.61 -28.40 -20.48
CA ALA A 111 58.01 -28.24 -21.81
C ALA A 111 56.63 -27.55 -21.77
N LYS A 112 55.82 -27.81 -20.74
CA LYS A 112 54.57 -27.06 -20.50
C LYS A 112 54.83 -25.60 -20.16
N ALA A 113 55.82 -25.32 -19.30
CA ALA A 113 56.21 -23.95 -18.96
C ALA A 113 56.74 -23.16 -20.18
N ASP A 114 57.45 -23.82 -21.10
CA ASP A 114 57.92 -23.20 -22.34
C ASP A 114 56.76 -22.80 -23.26
N LYS A 115 55.73 -23.64 -23.39
CA LYS A 115 54.50 -23.30 -24.12
C LYS A 115 53.79 -22.10 -23.50
N LEU A 116 53.70 -22.06 -22.17
CA LEU A 116 53.10 -20.93 -21.45
C LEU A 116 53.91 -19.63 -21.61
N THR A 117 55.21 -19.72 -21.89
CA THR A 117 56.08 -18.53 -22.10
C THR A 117 55.66 -17.76 -23.34
N ALA A 118 55.21 -18.44 -24.40
CA ALA A 118 54.69 -17.79 -25.60
C ALA A 118 53.44 -16.95 -25.27
N ILE A 119 52.53 -17.49 -24.45
CA ILE A 119 51.31 -16.82 -24.00
C ILE A 119 51.65 -15.65 -23.08
N ALA A 120 52.57 -15.82 -22.14
CA ALA A 120 53.02 -14.74 -21.26
C ALA A 120 53.58 -13.55 -22.06
N LYS A 121 54.33 -13.84 -23.13
CA LYS A 121 54.88 -12.83 -24.03
C LYS A 121 53.81 -12.10 -24.83
N GLU A 122 52.78 -12.80 -25.31
CA GLU A 122 51.63 -12.20 -25.99
C GLU A 122 50.87 -11.23 -25.08
N ILE A 123 50.72 -11.59 -23.80
CA ILE A 123 50.03 -10.79 -22.78
C ILE A 123 50.93 -9.67 -22.21
N GLY A 124 52.22 -9.63 -22.58
CA GLY A 124 53.16 -8.60 -22.12
C GLY A 124 53.59 -8.76 -20.65
N CYS A 125 53.58 -9.98 -20.10
CA CYS A 125 54.02 -10.26 -18.73
C CYS A 125 55.10 -11.36 -18.67
N THR A 126 55.75 -11.50 -17.51
CA THR A 126 56.68 -12.63 -17.30
C THR A 126 55.92 -13.92 -17.03
N LEU A 127 56.51 -15.07 -17.38
CA LEU A 127 55.90 -16.37 -17.07
C LEU A 127 55.58 -16.53 -15.57
N ALA A 128 56.44 -15.99 -14.70
CA ALA A 128 56.22 -16.01 -13.26
C ALA A 128 54.99 -15.19 -12.85
N GLN A 129 54.79 -14.02 -13.46
CA GLN A 129 53.59 -13.20 -13.24
C GLN A 129 52.33 -13.91 -13.74
N LEU A 130 52.38 -14.50 -14.94
CA LEU A 130 51.27 -15.28 -15.49
C LEU A 130 50.92 -16.46 -14.57
N ALA A 131 51.91 -17.23 -14.13
CA ALA A 131 51.72 -18.38 -13.26
C ALA A 131 51.14 -18.01 -11.89
N ILE A 132 51.62 -16.93 -11.26
CA ILE A 132 51.04 -16.43 -10.00
C ILE A 132 49.61 -15.93 -10.22
N ALA A 133 49.34 -15.24 -11.34
CA ALA A 133 47.99 -14.79 -11.66
C ALA A 133 47.02 -15.95 -11.84
N CYS A 134 47.45 -17.06 -12.47
CA CYS A 134 46.65 -18.27 -12.63
C CYS A 134 46.39 -19.02 -11.32
N ASN A 135 47.12 -18.74 -10.24
CA ASN A 135 46.89 -19.31 -8.92
C ASN A 135 45.89 -18.50 -8.09
N ARG A 136 45.45 -17.33 -8.57
CA ARG A 136 44.29 -16.65 -8.00
C ARG A 136 43.03 -17.41 -8.42
N PRO A 137 42.11 -17.71 -7.49
CA PRO A 137 40.81 -18.29 -7.88
C PRO A 137 40.19 -17.40 -8.96
N GLN A 138 39.74 -18.03 -10.06
CA GLN A 138 39.23 -17.34 -11.24
C GLN A 138 38.09 -16.38 -10.87
N LYS A 139 38.18 -15.15 -11.39
CA LYS A 139 37.34 -13.98 -11.07
C LYS A 139 35.84 -14.11 -11.37
N VAL A 140 35.37 -15.23 -11.93
CA VAL A 140 33.95 -15.45 -12.22
C VAL A 140 33.53 -16.75 -11.55
N ILE A 141 32.84 -16.65 -10.41
CA ILE A 141 32.11 -17.78 -9.84
C ILE A 141 30.97 -18.05 -10.82
N LYS A 142 31.11 -19.12 -11.61
CA LYS A 142 30.07 -19.50 -12.56
C LYS A 142 28.91 -20.12 -11.80
N THR A 143 27.76 -19.48 -11.79
CA THR A 143 26.54 -20.08 -11.25
C THR A 143 26.12 -21.26 -12.14
N PRO A 144 25.42 -22.27 -11.60
CA PRO A 144 24.94 -23.41 -12.39
C PRO A 144 24.08 -23.00 -13.60
N ASP A 145 23.45 -21.83 -13.53
CA ASP A 145 22.48 -21.29 -14.47
C ASP A 145 22.99 -20.10 -15.31
N ARG A 146 24.26 -19.71 -15.10
CA ARG A 146 25.05 -18.79 -15.95
C ARG A 146 24.38 -17.44 -16.23
N LEU A 147 23.66 -16.86 -15.28
CA LEU A 147 22.95 -15.59 -15.48
C LEU A 147 23.43 -14.51 -14.51
N GLY A 148 24.13 -13.50 -15.02
CA GLY A 148 24.63 -12.37 -14.24
C GLY A 148 26.01 -12.56 -13.62
N ASP A 149 26.69 -13.69 -13.88
CA ASP A 149 27.99 -14.03 -13.30
C ASP A 149 29.05 -12.95 -13.59
N TYR A 150 29.07 -12.46 -14.84
CA TYR A 150 29.97 -11.40 -15.25
C TYR A 150 29.75 -10.09 -14.48
N LEU A 151 28.49 -9.68 -14.30
CA LEU A 151 28.13 -8.46 -13.59
C LEU A 151 28.45 -8.54 -12.10
N VAL A 152 28.23 -9.70 -11.47
CA VAL A 152 28.58 -9.94 -10.07
C VAL A 152 30.10 -9.84 -9.87
N ALA A 153 30.89 -10.41 -10.79
CA ALA A 153 32.35 -10.30 -10.78
C ALA A 153 32.80 -8.83 -10.90
N LEU A 154 32.24 -8.12 -11.88
CA LEU A 154 32.52 -6.70 -12.13
C LEU A 154 32.19 -5.82 -10.92
N ARG A 155 31.03 -6.07 -10.28
CA ARG A 155 30.61 -5.42 -9.04
C ARG A 155 31.62 -5.61 -7.92
N ASN A 156 32.08 -6.84 -7.72
CA ASN A 156 33.02 -7.17 -6.65
C ASN A 156 34.37 -6.46 -6.88
N ASP A 157 34.86 -6.43 -8.12
CA ASP A 157 36.06 -5.70 -8.50
C ASP A 157 35.91 -4.18 -8.27
N PHE A 158 34.76 -3.60 -8.67
CA PHE A 158 34.49 -2.18 -8.48
C PHE A 158 34.46 -1.78 -7.00
N ILE A 159 33.77 -2.55 -6.15
CA ILE A 159 33.67 -2.26 -4.71
C ILE A 159 35.01 -2.37 -3.99
N LEU A 160 35.87 -3.31 -4.42
CA LEU A 160 37.22 -3.43 -3.86
C LEU A 160 38.05 -2.16 -4.11
N GLN A 161 37.84 -1.49 -5.24
CA GLN A 161 38.55 -0.26 -5.61
C GLN A 161 37.86 1.00 -5.06
N HIS A 162 36.54 0.95 -4.86
CA HIS A 162 35.70 2.10 -4.49
C HIS A 162 34.82 1.79 -3.28
N SER A 163 35.44 1.59 -2.11
CA SER A 163 34.76 1.13 -0.89
C SER A 163 33.61 2.03 -0.41
N VAL A 164 33.64 3.32 -0.73
CA VAL A 164 32.56 4.30 -0.42
C VAL A 164 31.25 3.93 -1.14
N CYS A 165 31.33 3.34 -2.34
CA CYS A 165 30.18 2.96 -3.16
C CYS A 165 29.56 1.61 -2.76
N ARG A 166 30.13 0.93 -1.75
CA ARG A 166 29.74 -0.45 -1.36
C ARG A 166 28.26 -0.57 -0.96
N ARG A 167 27.70 0.46 -0.32
CA ARG A 167 26.31 0.42 0.21
C ARG A 167 25.25 0.54 -0.90
N GLY A 168 25.54 1.30 -1.97
CA GLY A 168 24.62 1.49 -3.11
C GLY A 168 24.65 0.37 -4.16
N LEU A 169 25.53 -0.63 -4.01
CA LEU A 169 25.73 -1.73 -4.96
C LEU A 169 25.43 -3.11 -4.34
N ASN A 170 24.37 -3.20 -3.53
CA ASN A 170 23.93 -4.45 -2.92
C ASN A 170 23.04 -5.27 -3.89
N LEU A 171 23.68 -6.14 -4.68
CA LEU A 171 23.00 -7.05 -5.61
C LEU A 171 22.60 -8.37 -4.95
N SER A 172 23.31 -8.77 -3.89
CA SER A 172 23.15 -10.08 -3.25
C SER A 172 21.78 -10.27 -2.64
N SER A 173 21.20 -9.24 -1.99
CA SER A 173 19.86 -9.38 -1.41
C SER A 173 18.77 -9.54 -2.47
N GLN A 174 18.89 -8.88 -3.62
CA GLN A 174 17.92 -8.94 -4.73
C GLN A 174 17.97 -10.26 -5.51
N LEU A 175 19.15 -10.88 -5.63
CA LEU A 175 19.33 -12.15 -6.34
C LEU A 175 19.21 -13.37 -5.42
N ASN A 176 19.27 -13.22 -4.10
CA ASN A 176 19.31 -14.34 -3.15
C ASN A 176 18.19 -15.37 -3.39
N ALA A 177 16.95 -14.91 -3.57
CA ALA A 177 15.81 -15.80 -3.80
C ALA A 177 15.99 -16.64 -5.08
N TYR A 178 16.55 -16.03 -6.13
CA TYR A 178 16.81 -16.69 -7.39
C TYR A 178 17.99 -17.67 -7.32
N GLU A 179 19.09 -17.27 -6.65
CA GLU A 179 20.26 -18.13 -6.44
C GLU A 179 19.93 -19.35 -5.57
N SER A 180 19.05 -19.19 -4.58
CA SER A 180 18.62 -20.26 -3.68
C SER A 180 17.62 -21.24 -4.31
N GLU A 181 16.96 -20.89 -5.41
CA GLU A 181 15.98 -21.75 -6.07
C GLU A 181 16.71 -22.90 -6.78
N THR A 182 16.31 -24.14 -6.49
CA THR A 182 16.94 -25.34 -7.08
C THR A 182 16.16 -25.86 -8.28
N ARG A 183 14.87 -25.50 -8.41
CA ARG A 183 13.99 -25.95 -9.49
C ARG A 183 14.30 -25.19 -10.78
N VAL A 184 14.75 -25.91 -11.79
CA VAL A 184 15.26 -25.32 -13.04
C VAL A 184 14.19 -24.55 -13.81
N LEU A 185 12.94 -25.04 -13.87
CA LEU A 185 11.85 -24.36 -14.58
C LEU A 185 11.36 -23.11 -13.85
N LEU A 186 11.48 -23.03 -12.53
CA LEU A 186 11.20 -21.77 -11.83
C LEU A 186 12.30 -20.74 -12.01
N LYS A 187 13.57 -21.17 -12.15
CA LYS A 187 14.62 -20.26 -12.62
C LYS A 187 14.32 -19.72 -14.02
N LEU A 188 13.71 -20.52 -14.91
CA LEU A 188 13.23 -20.01 -16.21
C LEU A 188 12.12 -18.97 -16.01
N ALA A 189 11.12 -19.27 -15.16
CA ALA A 189 10.01 -18.39 -14.85
C ALA A 189 10.39 -17.09 -14.11
N ALA A 190 11.66 -16.93 -13.70
CA ALA A 190 12.20 -15.73 -13.08
C ALA A 190 13.15 -14.93 -14.02
N THR A 191 13.27 -15.33 -15.29
CA THR A 191 14.27 -14.77 -16.22
C THR A 191 14.08 -13.27 -16.41
N GLY A 192 12.86 -12.81 -16.68
CA GLY A 192 12.54 -11.41 -16.86
C GLY A 192 12.89 -10.59 -15.62
N ARG A 193 12.42 -11.02 -14.44
CA ARG A 193 12.75 -10.36 -13.16
C ARG A 193 14.27 -10.22 -12.94
N VAL A 194 15.03 -11.30 -13.12
CA VAL A 194 16.49 -11.31 -12.88
C VAL A 194 17.22 -10.47 -13.91
N VAL A 195 16.86 -10.58 -15.19
CA VAL A 195 17.44 -9.73 -16.25
C VAL A 195 17.14 -8.26 -15.96
N ASN A 196 15.94 -7.92 -15.48
CA ASN A 196 15.62 -6.55 -15.07
C ASN A 196 16.56 -6.06 -13.96
N ILE A 197 16.75 -6.85 -12.90
CA ILE A 197 17.65 -6.54 -11.78
C ILE A 197 19.08 -6.31 -12.29
N LEU A 198 19.60 -7.22 -13.13
CA LEU A 198 20.94 -7.14 -13.69
C LEU A 198 21.13 -5.93 -14.61
N LEU A 199 20.15 -5.65 -15.48
CA LEU A 199 20.19 -4.48 -16.37
C LEU A 199 20.15 -3.17 -15.58
N ARG A 200 19.33 -3.10 -14.52
CA ARG A 200 19.31 -1.95 -13.61
C ARG A 200 20.64 -1.78 -12.91
N PHE A 201 21.17 -2.87 -12.34
CA PHE A 201 22.44 -2.87 -11.65
C PHE A 201 23.60 -2.41 -12.55
N GLY A 202 23.71 -2.93 -13.77
CA GLY A 202 24.74 -2.52 -14.72
C GLY A 202 24.66 -1.02 -15.07
N ARG A 203 23.45 -0.48 -15.26
CA ARG A 203 23.24 0.97 -15.46
C ARG A 203 23.68 1.80 -14.25
N VAL A 204 23.43 1.32 -13.03
CA VAL A 204 23.86 1.99 -11.81
C VAL A 204 25.38 2.04 -11.75
N VAL A 205 26.09 0.95 -12.03
CA VAL A 205 27.57 0.93 -12.08
C VAL A 205 28.12 1.91 -13.11
N GLU A 206 27.59 1.89 -14.34
CA GLU A 206 27.97 2.85 -15.39
C GLU A 206 27.78 4.29 -14.92
N SER A 207 26.65 4.58 -14.25
CA SER A 207 26.32 5.91 -13.73
C SER A 207 27.26 6.35 -12.61
N TYR A 208 27.65 5.45 -11.71
CA TYR A 208 28.64 5.74 -10.66
C TYR A 208 29.99 6.11 -11.27
N MET A 209 30.44 5.39 -12.29
CA MET A 209 31.69 5.70 -12.96
C MET A 209 31.65 7.07 -13.65
N GLU A 210 30.53 7.41 -14.28
CA GLU A 210 30.34 8.73 -14.89
C GLU A 210 30.35 9.86 -13.86
N VAL A 211 29.55 9.76 -12.79
CA VAL A 211 29.45 10.80 -11.75
C VAL A 211 30.77 10.99 -10.98
N MET A 212 31.52 9.90 -10.80
CA MET A 212 32.84 9.91 -10.16
C MET A 212 33.99 10.24 -11.13
N GLU A 213 33.69 10.50 -12.40
CA GLU A 213 34.69 10.79 -13.46
C GLU A 213 35.76 9.70 -13.60
N LEU A 214 35.38 8.43 -13.42
CA LEU A 214 36.24 7.25 -13.58
C LEU A 214 36.28 6.79 -15.04
N GLU A 215 37.45 6.36 -15.51
CA GLU A 215 37.60 5.77 -16.84
C GLU A 215 36.88 4.42 -16.90
N LYS A 216 35.96 4.25 -17.87
CA LYS A 216 35.26 2.98 -18.09
C LYS A 216 36.26 1.93 -18.57
N THR A 217 36.44 0.87 -17.80
CA THR A 217 37.31 -0.24 -18.21
C THR A 217 36.67 -1.04 -19.34
N ALA A 218 37.47 -1.81 -20.08
CA ALA A 218 36.96 -2.67 -21.15
C ALA A 218 35.92 -3.68 -20.63
N GLU A 219 36.05 -4.09 -19.37
CA GLU A 219 35.10 -5.00 -18.75
C GLU A 219 33.73 -4.34 -18.53
N VAL A 220 33.71 -3.07 -18.13
CA VAL A 220 32.47 -2.30 -17.96
C VAL A 220 31.83 -1.96 -19.31
N THR A 221 32.58 -1.86 -20.40
CA THR A 221 31.95 -1.63 -21.70
C THR A 221 31.36 -2.92 -22.30
N GLN A 222 31.86 -4.09 -21.90
CA GLN A 222 31.44 -5.39 -22.45
C GLN A 222 30.34 -6.11 -21.66
N TRP A 223 29.95 -5.65 -20.47
CA TRP A 223 29.01 -6.41 -19.61
C TRP A 223 27.67 -6.73 -20.28
N ARG A 224 27.17 -5.87 -21.18
CA ARG A 224 25.91 -6.12 -21.92
C ARG A 224 26.06 -7.25 -22.92
N GLU A 225 27.18 -7.30 -23.63
CA GLU A 225 27.50 -8.39 -24.56
C GLU A 225 27.68 -9.70 -23.81
N GLN A 226 28.36 -9.65 -22.66
CA GLN A 226 28.54 -10.83 -21.79
C GLN A 226 27.20 -11.32 -21.21
N LEU A 227 26.36 -10.41 -20.71
CA LEU A 227 25.01 -10.76 -20.26
C LEU A 227 24.16 -11.34 -21.40
N SER A 228 24.29 -10.81 -22.63
CA SER A 228 23.61 -11.37 -23.80
C SER A 228 24.11 -12.78 -24.14
N SER A 229 25.42 -13.02 -24.05
CA SER A 229 26.01 -14.35 -24.26
C SER A 229 25.52 -15.34 -23.20
N GLU A 230 25.51 -14.93 -21.93
CA GLU A 230 24.97 -15.68 -20.79
C GLU A 230 23.49 -16.06 -21.01
N ARG A 231 22.66 -15.10 -21.47
CA ARG A 231 21.25 -15.35 -21.82
C ARG A 231 21.09 -16.34 -22.98
N GLN A 232 21.92 -16.26 -24.02
CA GLN A 232 21.88 -17.21 -25.13
C GLN A 232 22.31 -18.63 -24.71
N GLU A 233 23.39 -18.77 -23.93
CA GLU A 233 23.81 -20.05 -23.35
C GLU A 233 22.68 -20.67 -22.52
N ARG A 234 21.96 -19.84 -21.78
CA ARG A 234 20.81 -20.24 -20.96
C ARG A 234 19.62 -20.71 -21.80
N VAL A 235 19.24 -19.99 -22.86
CA VAL A 235 18.18 -20.41 -23.81
C VAL A 235 18.45 -21.80 -24.36
N LEU A 236 19.68 -22.04 -24.85
CA LEU A 236 20.08 -23.36 -25.38
C LEU A 236 19.96 -24.47 -24.34
N ARG A 237 20.30 -24.18 -23.08
CA ARG A 237 20.16 -25.13 -21.98
C ARG A 237 18.70 -25.49 -21.71
N PHE A 238 17.79 -24.53 -21.74
CA PHE A 238 16.36 -24.81 -21.54
C PHE A 238 15.74 -25.55 -22.72
N GLN A 239 16.15 -25.26 -23.96
CA GLN A 239 15.76 -26.03 -25.14
C GLN A 239 16.18 -27.52 -25.03
N GLN A 240 17.35 -27.79 -24.46
CA GLN A 240 17.79 -29.17 -24.18
C GLN A 240 16.93 -29.87 -23.12
N ILE A 241 16.43 -29.14 -22.12
CA ILE A 241 15.50 -29.69 -21.11
C ILE A 241 14.15 -30.00 -21.75
N ILE A 242 13.62 -29.10 -22.60
CA ILE A 242 12.36 -29.31 -23.33
C ILE A 242 12.44 -30.52 -24.26
N SER A 243 13.61 -30.73 -24.90
CA SER A 243 13.82 -31.86 -25.82
C SER A 243 13.90 -33.23 -25.13
N ASP A 244 14.03 -33.26 -23.80
CA ASP A 244 14.14 -34.47 -22.99
C ASP A 244 12.88 -34.61 -22.12
N GLU A 245 11.88 -35.32 -22.66
CA GLU A 245 10.56 -35.50 -22.05
C GLU A 245 10.64 -36.02 -20.61
N GLN A 246 11.58 -36.93 -20.33
CA GLN A 246 11.76 -37.47 -18.98
C GLN A 246 12.25 -36.38 -18.01
N ARG A 247 13.28 -35.62 -18.39
CA ARG A 247 13.78 -34.50 -17.56
C ARG A 247 12.74 -33.42 -17.36
N LEU A 248 11.92 -33.18 -18.36
CA LEU A 248 10.87 -32.17 -18.33
C LEU A 248 9.77 -32.57 -17.33
N LEU A 249 9.29 -33.81 -17.41
CA LEU A 249 8.34 -34.37 -16.43
C LEU A 249 8.92 -34.35 -15.00
N GLU A 250 10.20 -34.73 -14.83
CA GLU A 250 10.89 -34.63 -13.53
C GLU A 250 10.99 -33.18 -13.01
N ALA A 251 11.18 -32.21 -13.91
CA ALA A 251 11.36 -30.80 -13.56
C ALA A 251 10.03 -30.05 -13.31
N MET A 252 8.93 -30.52 -13.91
CA MET A 252 7.58 -29.98 -13.74
C MET A 252 7.02 -30.28 -12.34
N GLY A 253 7.30 -31.48 -11.82
CA GLY A 253 6.88 -31.87 -10.49
C GLY A 253 5.38 -32.20 -10.39
N ASP A 254 4.84 -32.10 -9.18
CA ASP A 254 3.42 -32.37 -8.88
C ASP A 254 2.47 -31.23 -9.36
N ASP A 255 1.16 -31.46 -9.28
CA ASP A 255 0.14 -30.52 -9.76
C ASP A 255 0.25 -29.13 -9.11
N THR A 256 0.68 -29.06 -7.84
CA THR A 256 0.90 -27.79 -7.12
C THR A 256 2.10 -27.04 -7.70
N GLN A 257 3.20 -27.75 -7.96
CA GLN A 257 4.40 -27.20 -8.59
C GLN A 257 4.13 -26.75 -10.03
N GLN A 258 3.28 -27.47 -10.76
CA GLN A 258 2.86 -27.12 -12.11
C GLN A 258 2.03 -25.84 -12.13
N MET A 259 1.06 -25.67 -11.24
CA MET A 259 0.27 -24.43 -11.12
C MET A 259 1.14 -23.21 -10.76
N GLU A 260 2.07 -23.39 -9.80
CA GLU A 260 3.06 -22.37 -9.45
C GLU A 260 3.90 -21.96 -10.67
N LEU A 261 4.42 -22.94 -11.41
CA LEU A 261 5.22 -22.73 -12.62
C LEU A 261 4.44 -22.00 -13.72
N LEU A 262 3.24 -22.47 -14.07
CA LEU A 262 2.41 -21.85 -15.10
C LEU A 262 2.08 -20.39 -14.77
N THR A 263 1.72 -20.13 -13.51
CA THR A 263 1.39 -18.78 -13.04
C THR A 263 2.59 -17.85 -13.09
N LEU A 264 3.78 -18.31 -12.66
CA LEU A 264 5.00 -17.51 -12.71
C LEU A 264 5.51 -17.28 -14.14
N LEU A 265 5.45 -18.28 -15.02
CA LEU A 265 5.76 -18.12 -16.43
C LEU A 265 4.84 -17.06 -17.06
N LYS A 266 3.53 -17.16 -16.84
CA LYS A 266 2.55 -16.21 -17.37
C LYS A 266 2.78 -14.81 -16.82
N HIS A 267 3.08 -14.69 -15.53
CA HIS A 267 3.39 -13.44 -14.88
C HIS A 267 4.63 -12.78 -15.49
N ASP A 268 5.76 -13.49 -15.54
CA ASP A 268 7.04 -12.97 -15.99
C ASP A 268 7.00 -12.59 -17.48
N MET A 269 6.40 -13.44 -18.33
CA MET A 269 6.14 -13.13 -19.75
C MET A 269 5.27 -11.88 -19.92
N THR A 270 4.31 -11.63 -19.04
CA THR A 270 3.40 -10.47 -19.16
C THR A 270 4.07 -9.19 -18.64
N MET A 271 4.70 -9.26 -17.47
CA MET A 271 5.31 -8.11 -16.79
C MET A 271 6.59 -7.65 -17.47
N TYR A 272 7.41 -8.60 -17.95
CA TYR A 272 8.75 -8.34 -18.46
C TYR A 272 8.90 -8.57 -19.96
N HIS A 273 7.78 -8.64 -20.71
CA HIS A 273 7.78 -8.85 -22.17
C HIS A 273 8.73 -7.90 -22.93
N SER A 274 8.91 -6.66 -22.46
CA SER A 274 9.72 -5.65 -23.14
C SER A 274 11.23 -5.82 -22.94
N ILE A 275 11.66 -6.64 -21.98
CA ILE A 275 13.08 -6.87 -21.67
C ILE A 275 13.54 -8.30 -22.02
N LEU A 276 12.61 -9.24 -22.09
CA LEU A 276 12.87 -10.61 -22.54
C LEU A 276 13.19 -10.62 -24.04
N ALA A 277 14.19 -11.43 -24.42
CA ALA A 277 14.53 -11.66 -25.82
C ALA A 277 13.44 -12.53 -26.48
N PRO A 278 13.20 -12.39 -27.80
CA PRO A 278 12.25 -13.25 -28.51
C PRO A 278 12.48 -14.74 -28.26
N GLU A 279 13.74 -15.18 -28.26
CA GLU A 279 14.10 -16.59 -28.05
C GLU A 279 13.85 -17.05 -26.60
N GLU A 280 13.93 -16.15 -25.62
CA GLU A 280 13.54 -16.45 -24.23
C GLU A 280 12.03 -16.58 -24.11
N LEU A 281 11.27 -15.69 -24.75
CA LEU A 281 9.81 -15.75 -24.79
C LEU A 281 9.32 -17.02 -25.48
N ASP A 282 9.95 -17.42 -26.59
CA ASP A 282 9.64 -18.65 -27.30
C ASP A 282 9.85 -19.86 -26.39
N VAL A 283 11.02 -19.97 -25.74
CA VAL A 283 11.31 -21.08 -24.79
C VAL A 283 10.36 -21.08 -23.60
N MET A 284 10.04 -19.91 -23.04
CA MET A 284 9.07 -19.80 -21.94
C MET A 284 7.66 -20.21 -22.37
N SER A 285 7.25 -19.84 -23.59
CA SER A 285 5.97 -20.23 -24.19
C SER A 285 5.91 -21.73 -24.47
N ASP A 286 7.00 -22.31 -25.01
CA ASP A 286 7.09 -23.74 -25.28
C ASP A 286 6.97 -24.55 -23.98
N VAL A 287 7.70 -24.16 -22.92
CA VAL A 287 7.55 -24.79 -21.59
C VAL A 287 6.13 -24.62 -21.07
N TYR A 288 5.52 -23.45 -21.20
CA TYR A 288 4.16 -23.21 -20.75
C TYR A 288 3.15 -24.14 -21.45
N ASP A 289 3.22 -24.26 -22.78
CA ASP A 289 2.35 -25.11 -23.58
C ASP A 289 2.56 -26.60 -23.29
N GLU A 290 3.81 -26.99 -23.04
CA GLU A 290 4.19 -28.34 -22.66
C GLU A 290 3.64 -28.74 -21.30
N VAL A 291 3.75 -27.85 -20.32
CA VAL A 291 3.22 -28.05 -18.97
C VAL A 291 1.71 -28.16 -19.02
N VAL A 292 1.03 -27.26 -19.74
CA VAL A 292 -0.43 -27.30 -19.95
C VAL A 292 -0.86 -28.64 -20.55
N ARG A 293 -0.12 -29.15 -21.55
CA ARG A 293 -0.46 -30.41 -22.23
C ARG A 293 -0.39 -31.64 -21.32
N HIS A 294 0.50 -31.61 -20.34
CA HIS A 294 0.72 -32.72 -19.39
C HIS A 294 -0.03 -32.55 -18.07
N SER A 295 -0.62 -31.38 -17.83
CA SER A 295 -1.42 -31.06 -16.65
C SER A 295 -2.93 -31.18 -16.92
N GLU A 296 -3.74 -31.31 -15.87
CA GLU A 296 -5.21 -31.24 -15.98
C GLU A 296 -5.75 -29.80 -16.16
N PHE A 297 -4.88 -28.78 -16.15
CA PHE A 297 -5.27 -27.38 -16.18
C PHE A 297 -5.59 -26.87 -17.59
N VAL A 298 -6.70 -26.14 -17.75
CA VAL A 298 -7.22 -25.73 -19.06
C VAL A 298 -6.55 -24.46 -19.62
N LEU A 299 -5.90 -23.63 -18.77
CA LEU A 299 -5.00 -22.49 -19.06
C LEU A 299 -4.95 -21.56 -17.83
N VAL A 300 -3.78 -21.04 -17.46
CA VAL A 300 -3.67 -19.97 -16.46
C VAL A 300 -3.91 -18.60 -17.12
N GLY A 301 -4.90 -17.87 -16.61
CA GLY A 301 -5.24 -16.52 -17.06
C GLY A 301 -4.13 -15.49 -16.77
N LYS A 302 -4.31 -14.26 -17.26
CA LYS A 302 -3.41 -13.15 -16.86
C LYS A 302 -3.55 -12.96 -15.33
N PRO A 303 -2.44 -12.96 -14.56
CA PRO A 303 -2.51 -12.73 -13.12
C PRO A 303 -3.21 -11.40 -12.80
N PRO A 304 -3.99 -11.33 -11.70
CA PRO A 304 -4.59 -10.09 -11.23
C PRO A 304 -3.55 -8.98 -11.03
N SER A 305 -3.95 -7.72 -11.12
CA SER A 305 -3.03 -6.58 -10.95
C SER A 305 -2.39 -6.49 -9.57
N TRP A 306 -2.99 -7.14 -8.56
CA TRP A 306 -2.48 -7.23 -7.20
C TRP A 306 -1.55 -8.44 -6.97
N PHE A 307 -1.38 -9.32 -7.96
CA PHE A 307 -0.57 -10.52 -7.81
C PHE A 307 0.91 -10.14 -7.61
N LEU A 308 1.53 -10.75 -6.60
CA LEU A 308 2.96 -10.70 -6.33
C LEU A 308 3.57 -12.08 -6.56
N SER A 309 4.76 -12.10 -7.16
CA SER A 309 5.60 -13.29 -7.13
C SER A 309 6.08 -13.53 -5.69
N PRO A 310 6.27 -14.80 -5.26
CA PRO A 310 6.95 -15.11 -3.99
C PRO A 310 8.31 -14.43 -3.83
N HIS A 311 8.95 -14.06 -4.95
CA HIS A 311 10.28 -13.47 -4.99
C HIS A 311 10.29 -11.93 -4.97
N ASP A 312 9.14 -11.27 -5.03
CA ASP A 312 9.06 -9.80 -4.98
C ASP A 312 9.23 -9.28 -3.54
N LEU A 313 9.01 -10.15 -2.55
CA LEU A 313 9.09 -9.81 -1.13
C LEU A 313 10.47 -10.18 -0.56
N LEU A 314 11.24 -9.19 -0.16
CA LEU A 314 12.53 -9.38 0.49
C LEU A 314 12.35 -9.49 2.01
N CYS A 315 13.04 -10.44 2.66
CA CYS A 315 13.06 -10.56 4.11
C CYS A 315 14.47 -10.28 4.64
N GLU A 316 14.62 -9.23 5.43
CA GLU A 316 15.88 -8.83 6.05
C GLU A 316 15.68 -8.66 7.57
N ASN A 317 16.44 -9.41 8.38
CA ASN A 317 16.35 -9.38 9.85
C ASN A 317 14.92 -9.56 10.40
N GLY A 318 14.10 -10.40 9.74
CA GLY A 318 12.71 -10.66 10.15
C GLY A 318 11.71 -9.57 9.77
N SER A 319 12.11 -8.55 9.02
CA SER A 319 11.21 -7.55 8.42
C SER A 319 11.08 -7.77 6.92
N TYR A 320 9.87 -7.58 6.40
CA TYR A 320 9.57 -7.70 4.99
C TYR A 320 9.64 -6.36 4.27
N TYR A 321 10.13 -6.38 3.02
CA TYR A 321 10.27 -5.21 2.17
C TYR A 321 9.75 -5.51 0.76
N LEU A 322 8.99 -4.58 0.21
CA LEU A 322 8.53 -4.54 -1.18
C LEU A 322 9.03 -3.23 -1.79
N ASP A 323 9.77 -3.29 -2.91
CA ASP A 323 10.36 -2.11 -3.56
C ASP A 323 11.19 -1.21 -2.60
N ALA A 324 11.96 -1.84 -1.70
CA ALA A 324 12.75 -1.20 -0.63
C ALA A 324 11.93 -0.47 0.45
N VAL A 325 10.62 -0.69 0.50
CA VAL A 325 9.70 -0.15 1.49
C VAL A 325 9.28 -1.25 2.46
N ARG A 326 9.31 -0.98 3.78
CA ARG A 326 8.88 -1.94 4.80
C ARG A 326 7.39 -2.23 4.64
N VAL A 327 7.02 -3.51 4.72
CA VAL A 327 5.64 -3.99 4.59
C VAL A 327 5.31 -5.05 5.63
N SER A 328 4.02 -5.35 5.80
CA SER A 328 3.55 -6.45 6.64
C SER A 328 3.08 -7.61 5.76
N LYS A 329 3.47 -8.84 6.12
CA LYS A 329 3.05 -10.09 5.46
C LYS A 329 2.10 -10.85 6.39
N CYS A 330 0.98 -11.32 5.86
CA CYS A 330 0.04 -12.18 6.55
C CYS A 330 -0.22 -13.46 5.75
N THR A 331 -0.33 -14.60 6.43
CA THR A 331 -0.66 -15.88 5.80
C THR A 331 -2.17 -16.09 5.77
N THR A 332 -2.68 -16.81 4.78
CA THR A 332 -4.13 -17.03 4.65
C THR A 332 -4.62 -18.26 5.40
N GLY A 333 -3.70 -19.14 5.86
CA GLY A 333 -4.04 -20.29 6.70
C GLY A 333 -4.79 -19.91 7.98
N GLU A 334 -4.52 -18.74 8.57
CA GLU A 334 -5.27 -18.22 9.73
C GLU A 334 -6.77 -18.01 9.44
N VAL A 335 -7.15 -17.76 8.20
CA VAL A 335 -8.56 -17.54 7.79
C VAL A 335 -9.32 -18.87 7.72
N LEU A 336 -8.61 -19.97 7.48
CA LEU A 336 -9.18 -21.28 7.26
C LEU A 336 -9.28 -22.13 8.52
N GLN A 337 -8.67 -21.72 9.63
CA GLN A 337 -8.76 -22.42 10.92
C GLN A 337 -10.23 -22.66 11.29
N THR A 338 -10.71 -23.86 10.96
CA THR A 338 -11.87 -24.48 11.58
C THR A 338 -11.34 -25.11 12.85
N GLY A 339 -12.02 -24.95 13.99
CA GLY A 339 -11.51 -25.41 15.29
C GLY A 339 -11.29 -26.93 15.43
N SER A 340 -11.29 -27.70 14.32
CA SER A 340 -11.09 -29.14 14.26
C SER A 340 -9.62 -29.57 14.25
N GLY A 341 -8.67 -28.67 13.97
CA GLY A 341 -7.24 -29.00 14.00
C GLY A 341 -6.76 -29.93 12.86
N ASP A 342 -7.61 -30.19 11.86
CA ASP A 342 -7.20 -30.91 10.65
C ASP A 342 -6.36 -30.00 9.74
N PRO A 343 -5.29 -30.53 9.11
CA PRO A 343 -4.51 -29.78 8.13
C PRO A 343 -5.37 -29.45 6.91
N THR A 344 -5.50 -28.16 6.60
CA THR A 344 -6.19 -27.63 5.41
C THR A 344 -5.48 -28.05 4.14
N SER A 345 -6.23 -28.36 3.07
CA SER A 345 -5.62 -28.69 1.79
C SER A 345 -5.03 -27.43 1.15
N TRP A 346 -3.98 -27.58 0.33
CA TRP A 346 -3.38 -26.45 -0.37
C TRP A 346 -4.37 -25.72 -1.29
N GLU A 347 -5.27 -26.47 -1.95
CA GLU A 347 -6.34 -25.91 -2.80
C GLU A 347 -7.27 -24.98 -2.01
N GLU A 348 -7.58 -25.33 -0.77
CA GLU A 348 -8.39 -24.48 0.11
C GLU A 348 -7.64 -23.20 0.49
N GLU A 349 -6.33 -23.28 0.77
CA GLU A 349 -5.48 -22.12 1.09
C GLU A 349 -5.30 -21.17 -0.09
N GLU A 350 -5.10 -21.71 -1.29
CA GLU A 350 -5.04 -20.97 -2.55
C GLU A 350 -6.37 -20.23 -2.82
N GLU A 351 -7.50 -20.95 -2.79
CA GLU A 351 -8.82 -20.38 -3.02
C GLU A 351 -9.14 -19.31 -1.97
N ALA A 352 -8.81 -19.57 -0.71
CA ALA A 352 -8.96 -18.59 0.36
C ALA A 352 -8.12 -17.34 0.08
N CYS A 353 -6.88 -17.48 -0.36
CA CYS A 353 -6.02 -16.36 -0.70
C CYS A 353 -6.59 -15.53 -1.85
N LEU A 354 -6.97 -16.17 -2.96
CA LEU A 354 -7.60 -15.52 -4.11
C LEU A 354 -8.85 -14.74 -3.69
N ARG A 355 -9.73 -15.37 -2.92
CA ARG A 355 -10.97 -14.75 -2.45
C ARG A 355 -10.70 -13.56 -1.53
N GLN A 356 -9.81 -13.72 -0.54
CA GLN A 356 -9.51 -12.66 0.44
C GLN A 356 -8.78 -11.50 -0.22
N ALA A 357 -7.78 -11.76 -1.07
CA ALA A 357 -7.08 -10.73 -1.82
C ALA A 357 -8.02 -9.97 -2.77
N THR A 358 -8.96 -10.65 -3.42
CA THR A 358 -9.96 -10.01 -4.30
C THR A 358 -10.88 -9.07 -3.51
N VAL A 359 -11.41 -9.52 -2.36
CA VAL A 359 -12.25 -8.67 -1.51
C VAL A 359 -11.46 -7.47 -0.99
N TRP A 360 -10.22 -7.70 -0.54
CA TRP A 360 -9.40 -6.66 0.07
C TRP A 360 -8.89 -5.64 -0.96
N ALA A 361 -8.58 -6.05 -2.19
CA ALA A 361 -8.20 -5.15 -3.28
C ALA A 361 -9.26 -4.07 -3.56
N ASP A 362 -10.54 -4.37 -3.32
CA ASP A 362 -11.65 -3.44 -3.51
C ASP A 362 -11.83 -2.45 -2.33
N LEU A 363 -11.12 -2.64 -1.21
CA LEU A 363 -11.26 -1.81 -0.02
C LEU A 363 -10.24 -0.67 -0.01
N ASN A 364 -10.76 0.55 -0.08
CA ASN A 364 -9.97 1.77 -0.11
C ASN A 364 -10.51 2.74 0.94
N HIS A 365 -10.04 2.63 2.18
CA HIS A 365 -10.45 3.49 3.30
C HIS A 365 -9.26 3.82 4.19
N PRO A 366 -9.16 5.04 4.78
CA PRO A 366 -8.04 5.40 5.66
C PRO A 366 -7.84 4.48 6.88
N HIS A 367 -8.91 3.80 7.30
CA HIS A 367 -8.92 2.90 8.47
C HIS A 367 -9.07 1.41 8.14
N VAL A 368 -8.87 1.03 6.88
CA VAL A 368 -8.65 -0.37 6.49
C VAL A 368 -7.22 -0.47 5.98
N ALA A 369 -6.45 -1.42 6.49
CA ALA A 369 -5.06 -1.59 6.11
C ALA A 369 -4.97 -1.76 4.59
N LYS A 370 -4.10 -0.99 3.97
CA LYS A 370 -3.99 -0.96 2.51
C LYS A 370 -3.29 -2.22 1.97
N MET A 371 -3.98 -3.05 1.20
CA MET A 371 -3.39 -4.23 0.56
C MET A 371 -2.44 -3.82 -0.56
N LEU A 372 -1.16 -4.18 -0.49
CA LEU A 372 -0.15 -3.85 -1.50
C LEU A 372 -0.03 -4.93 -2.58
N GLY A 373 -0.40 -6.17 -2.25
CA GLY A 373 -0.48 -7.28 -3.19
C GLY A 373 -0.64 -8.62 -2.46
N ALA A 374 -0.74 -9.71 -3.20
CA ALA A 374 -0.87 -11.06 -2.63
C ALA A 374 -0.29 -12.13 -3.56
N CYS A 375 0.15 -13.24 -2.97
CA CYS A 375 0.60 -14.43 -3.66
C CYS A 375 -0.27 -15.60 -3.22
N HIS A 376 -1.01 -16.19 -4.15
CA HIS A 376 -1.85 -17.36 -3.89
C HIS A 376 -1.14 -18.69 -4.19
N ILE A 377 -0.01 -18.62 -4.89
CA ILE A 377 0.78 -19.80 -5.30
C ILE A 377 1.96 -20.06 -4.36
N GLY A 378 2.55 -21.25 -4.47
CA GLY A 378 3.70 -21.68 -3.69
C GLY A 378 3.32 -22.31 -2.35
N LYS A 379 4.33 -22.57 -1.50
CA LYS A 379 4.15 -23.35 -0.25
C LYS A 379 3.33 -22.65 0.83
N GLU A 380 3.21 -21.34 0.78
CA GLU A 380 2.55 -20.55 1.81
C GLU A 380 1.89 -19.33 1.15
N PRO A 381 0.59 -19.40 0.82
CA PRO A 381 -0.13 -18.26 0.29
C PRO A 381 -0.15 -17.10 1.28
N PHE A 382 0.07 -15.88 0.79
CA PHE A 382 0.22 -14.70 1.62
C PHE A 382 -0.38 -13.44 1.00
N VAL A 383 -0.75 -12.51 1.87
CA VAL A 383 -1.14 -11.15 1.51
C VAL A 383 -0.14 -10.17 2.12
N VAL A 384 0.21 -9.14 1.36
CA VAL A 384 1.09 -8.05 1.78
C VAL A 384 0.27 -6.79 1.91
N HIS A 385 0.44 -6.06 3.01
CA HIS A 385 -0.23 -4.79 3.25
C HIS A 385 0.72 -3.73 3.82
N GLU A 386 0.23 -2.49 3.90
CA GLU A 386 0.99 -1.37 4.48
C GLU A 386 1.52 -1.73 5.88
N PRO A 387 2.69 -1.20 6.29
CA PRO A 387 3.28 -1.53 7.57
C PRO A 387 2.37 -1.10 8.74
N ALA A 388 1.70 -2.10 9.31
CA ALA A 388 0.84 -2.02 10.47
C ALA A 388 0.98 -3.34 11.25
N GLU A 389 0.96 -3.26 12.57
CA GLU A 389 1.15 -4.41 13.45
C GLU A 389 -0.03 -4.56 14.42
N PRO A 390 -0.36 -5.79 14.86
CA PRO A 390 -1.37 -5.99 15.89
C PRO A 390 -1.08 -5.12 17.12
N LEU A 391 -2.11 -4.49 17.68
CA LEU A 391 -1.92 -3.55 18.80
C LEU A 391 -1.24 -4.21 20.02
N VAL A 392 -1.50 -5.50 20.24
CA VAL A 392 -0.89 -6.31 21.31
C VAL A 392 0.64 -6.37 21.24
N SER A 393 1.24 -6.05 20.08
CA SER A 393 2.69 -6.01 19.90
C SER A 393 3.31 -4.70 20.44
N ASN A 394 2.51 -3.65 20.69
CA ASN A 394 3.02 -2.34 21.12
C ASN A 394 2.12 -1.69 22.18
N ARG A 395 2.52 -1.81 23.45
CA ARG A 395 1.79 -1.29 24.61
C ARG A 395 1.69 0.24 24.64
N ALA A 396 2.64 0.96 24.03
CA ALA A 396 2.62 2.42 24.01
C ALA A 396 1.49 2.95 23.12
N SER A 397 1.30 2.35 21.93
CA SER A 397 0.19 2.70 21.03
C SER A 397 -1.17 2.37 21.64
N ALA A 398 -1.25 1.33 22.48
CA ALA A 398 -2.47 0.86 23.13
C ALA A 398 -3.00 1.80 24.24
N GLN A 399 -2.24 2.81 24.64
CA GLN A 399 -2.69 3.79 25.64
C GLN A 399 -3.64 4.85 25.04
N SER A 400 -3.47 5.21 23.76
CA SER A 400 -4.26 6.25 23.08
C SER A 400 -5.66 5.75 22.67
N TRP A 401 -6.62 6.68 22.56
CA TRP A 401 -7.94 6.43 21.97
C TRP A 401 -7.94 6.52 20.43
N GLU A 402 -6.91 7.10 19.83
CA GLU A 402 -6.81 7.28 18.36
C GLU A 402 -6.88 5.96 17.58
N PRO A 403 -6.20 4.85 17.99
CA PRO A 403 -6.38 3.57 17.31
C PRO A 403 -7.81 3.05 17.37
N LEU A 404 -8.46 3.20 18.53
CA LEU A 404 -9.80 2.70 18.79
C LEU A 404 -10.83 3.39 17.90
N LEU A 405 -10.75 4.72 17.79
CA LEU A 405 -11.57 5.48 16.86
C LEU A 405 -11.34 5.02 15.42
N GLY A 406 -10.08 4.84 15.02
CA GLY A 406 -9.74 4.37 13.68
C GLY A 406 -10.41 3.03 13.35
N TRP A 407 -10.32 2.05 14.25
CA TRP A 407 -10.98 0.75 14.04
C TRP A 407 -12.49 0.84 13.98
N ALA A 408 -13.12 1.68 14.81
CA ALA A 408 -14.56 1.90 14.76
C ALA A 408 -15.00 2.50 13.41
N LEU A 409 -14.27 3.50 12.90
CA LEU A 409 -14.50 4.09 11.57
C LEU A 409 -14.28 3.07 10.45
N GLY A 410 -13.25 2.23 10.57
CA GLY A 410 -13.00 1.12 9.64
C GLY A 410 -14.14 0.10 9.65
N LEU A 411 -14.65 -0.26 10.83
CA LEU A 411 -15.73 -1.24 10.98
C LEU A 411 -17.04 -0.71 10.42
N GLN A 412 -17.34 0.58 10.68
CA GLN A 412 -18.46 1.28 10.05
C GLN A 412 -18.37 1.20 8.52
N TYR A 413 -17.21 1.52 7.95
CA TYR A 413 -16.98 1.44 6.51
C TYR A 413 -17.24 0.04 5.91
N LEU A 414 -16.78 -1.02 6.60
CA LEU A 414 -16.98 -2.40 6.17
C LEU A 414 -18.45 -2.82 6.24
N HIS A 415 -19.13 -2.52 7.36
CA HIS A 415 -20.54 -2.84 7.55
C HIS A 415 -21.43 -2.12 6.53
N GLU A 416 -21.12 -0.87 6.20
CA GLU A 416 -21.81 -0.11 5.15
C GLU A 416 -21.60 -0.68 3.73
N ARG A 417 -20.62 -1.56 3.55
CA ARG A 417 -20.34 -2.32 2.32
C ARG A 417 -20.82 -3.77 2.37
N GLU A 418 -21.62 -4.12 3.37
CA GLU A 418 -22.13 -5.48 3.55
C GLU A 418 -21.02 -6.52 3.73
N LEU A 419 -19.93 -6.10 4.37
CA LEU A 419 -18.81 -6.96 4.76
C LEU A 419 -18.69 -6.99 6.28
N GLY A 420 -18.34 -8.15 6.83
CA GLY A 420 -18.01 -8.32 8.24
C GLY A 420 -17.05 -9.48 8.43
N TYR A 421 -16.59 -9.69 9.66
CA TYR A 421 -15.62 -10.74 9.95
C TYR A 421 -16.30 -12.06 10.28
N LYS A 422 -15.83 -13.14 9.68
CA LYS A 422 -16.32 -14.49 10.04
C LYS A 422 -15.98 -14.82 11.50
N ASN A 423 -14.75 -14.50 11.90
CA ASN A 423 -14.22 -14.60 13.26
C ASN A 423 -13.46 -13.30 13.58
N PHE A 424 -14.09 -12.39 14.31
CA PHE A 424 -13.45 -11.14 14.73
C PHE A 424 -12.64 -11.37 16.01
N ASP A 425 -11.36 -11.01 15.98
CA ASP A 425 -10.45 -11.10 17.12
C ASP A 425 -9.41 -9.97 17.08
N ASP A 426 -8.57 -9.88 18.13
CA ASP A 426 -7.57 -8.82 18.27
C ASP A 426 -6.50 -8.80 17.16
N SER A 427 -6.31 -9.90 16.40
CA SER A 427 -5.38 -9.91 15.26
C SER A 427 -5.86 -9.03 14.10
N ARG A 428 -7.16 -8.71 14.07
CA ARG A 428 -7.76 -7.83 13.06
C ARG A 428 -7.54 -6.34 13.35
N LEU A 429 -7.14 -6.02 14.59
CA LEU A 429 -6.93 -4.67 15.09
C LEU A 429 -5.46 -4.27 14.97
N LEU A 430 -5.13 -3.58 13.88
CA LEU A 430 -3.76 -3.18 13.55
C LEU A 430 -3.53 -1.71 13.86
N ALA A 431 -2.31 -1.36 14.27
CA ALA A 431 -1.87 0.03 14.46
C ALA A 431 -0.70 0.34 13.51
N ARG A 432 -0.76 1.50 12.85
CA ARG A 432 0.39 2.01 12.09
C ARG A 432 1.53 2.38 13.05
N HIS A 433 2.77 2.17 12.62
CA HIS A 433 3.96 2.57 13.40
C HIS A 433 4.08 4.10 13.51
N HIS A 434 4.52 4.58 14.69
CA HIS A 434 4.90 5.97 15.01
C HIS A 434 3.81 6.94 15.50
N VAL A 435 4.26 8.16 15.84
CA VAL A 435 3.71 9.22 16.73
C VAL A 435 2.19 9.49 16.65
N THR A 436 1.51 9.09 15.58
CA THR A 436 0.07 9.32 15.38
C THR A 436 -0.83 8.11 15.64
N ALA A 437 -0.26 6.91 15.91
CA ALA A 437 -0.94 5.66 16.26
C ALA A 437 -2.34 5.43 15.64
N SER A 438 -2.54 5.73 14.35
CA SER A 438 -3.86 5.56 13.73
C SER A 438 -4.21 4.08 13.60
N GLY A 439 -5.42 3.70 14.01
CA GLY A 439 -5.92 2.34 13.94
C GLY A 439 -6.44 2.01 12.56
N VAL A 440 -6.10 0.81 12.09
CA VAL A 440 -6.56 0.24 10.82
C VAL A 440 -6.99 -1.20 11.00
N LEU A 441 -8.00 -1.63 10.24
CA LEU A 441 -8.49 -3.00 10.27
C LEU A 441 -7.79 -3.86 9.20
N SER A 442 -7.45 -5.10 9.55
CA SER A 442 -6.99 -6.11 8.57
C SER A 442 -8.10 -6.46 7.59
N GLY A 443 -7.82 -6.56 6.29
CA GLY A 443 -8.81 -7.04 5.32
C GLY A 443 -8.95 -8.58 5.26
N LEU A 444 -8.14 -9.33 6.01
CA LEU A 444 -8.28 -10.78 6.14
C LEU A 444 -9.46 -11.17 7.04
N GLY A 445 -10.16 -12.23 6.66
CA GLY A 445 -11.30 -12.79 7.39
C GLY A 445 -12.64 -12.17 7.02
N LEU A 446 -12.67 -11.29 6.02
CA LEU A 446 -13.88 -10.63 5.55
C LEU A 446 -14.73 -11.54 4.69
N VAL A 447 -16.04 -11.47 4.93
CA VAL A 447 -17.07 -12.23 4.23
C VAL A 447 -18.28 -11.35 3.91
N PRO A 448 -18.92 -11.53 2.73
CA PRO A 448 -20.14 -10.78 2.37
C PRO A 448 -21.35 -11.24 3.19
N VAL A 449 -22.38 -10.39 3.33
CA VAL A 449 -23.67 -10.78 3.93
C VAL A 449 -24.31 -11.92 3.14
N LYS A 450 -24.51 -13.09 3.78
CA LYS A 450 -25.44 -14.11 3.26
C LYS A 450 -26.87 -13.73 3.63
N ARG A 451 -27.69 -13.36 2.64
CA ARG A 451 -29.13 -13.70 2.65
C ARG A 451 -29.36 -14.84 1.67
N GLN A 452 -30.31 -15.71 1.97
CA GLN A 452 -30.76 -16.76 1.05
C GLN A 452 -30.91 -16.20 -0.38
N THR A 453 -29.97 -16.64 -1.23
CA THR A 453 -29.89 -16.59 -2.70
C THR A 453 -30.40 -15.36 -3.49
N SER A 454 -29.49 -14.74 -4.25
CA SER A 454 -29.76 -14.37 -5.65
C SER A 454 -28.46 -14.28 -6.49
N ALA A 455 -28.56 -14.69 -7.76
CA ALA A 455 -27.50 -15.21 -8.64
C ALA A 455 -26.40 -14.26 -9.17
N SER A 456 -26.20 -13.06 -8.61
CA SER A 456 -25.41 -12.01 -9.28
C SER A 456 -23.90 -12.00 -9.03
N LEU A 457 -23.37 -12.79 -8.08
CA LEU A 457 -21.92 -12.95 -7.85
C LEU A 457 -21.26 -13.99 -8.77
N ARG A 458 -21.97 -14.51 -9.79
CA ARG A 458 -21.43 -15.48 -10.76
C ARG A 458 -20.51 -14.87 -11.83
N ARG A 459 -20.44 -13.55 -12.01
CA ARG A 459 -19.58 -12.94 -13.03
C ARG A 459 -18.21 -12.58 -12.46
N GLY A 460 -17.34 -13.58 -12.43
CA GLY A 460 -15.94 -13.47 -12.00
C GLY A 460 -15.35 -14.81 -11.61
N VAL A 461 -16.19 -15.77 -11.22
CA VAL A 461 -15.80 -17.15 -10.95
C VAL A 461 -15.88 -17.94 -12.25
N SER A 462 -14.74 -18.09 -12.94
CA SER A 462 -14.63 -19.07 -14.01
C SER A 462 -14.63 -20.46 -13.38
N ASN A 463 -15.74 -21.19 -13.58
CA ASN A 463 -15.92 -22.64 -13.47
C ASN A 463 -14.90 -23.44 -12.64
N THR A 464 -15.21 -23.69 -11.36
CA THR A 464 -15.11 -25.01 -10.68
C THR A 464 -15.82 -24.93 -9.32
N PHE A 465 -16.35 -26.07 -8.86
CA PHE A 465 -17.14 -26.31 -7.65
C PHE A 465 -18.64 -25.93 -7.63
N SER A 466 -19.42 -26.90 -8.12
CA SER A 466 -20.82 -27.12 -7.77
C SER A 466 -20.95 -27.44 -6.27
N MET A 467 -21.37 -26.47 -5.45
CA MET A 467 -21.92 -26.72 -4.11
C MET A 467 -23.36 -27.26 -4.19
N VAL A 468 -23.55 -28.38 -4.88
CA VAL A 468 -24.77 -29.19 -4.83
C VAL A 468 -24.37 -30.65 -4.78
N ALA A 469 -24.00 -31.12 -3.59
CA ALA A 469 -23.97 -32.53 -3.20
C ALA A 469 -23.98 -32.55 -1.66
N LEU A 470 -24.65 -33.54 -1.06
CA LEU A 470 -24.98 -33.68 0.38
C LEU A 470 -26.34 -33.11 0.84
N ALA A 471 -27.36 -33.19 -0.01
CA ALA A 471 -28.76 -33.16 0.43
C ALA A 471 -29.57 -34.31 -0.20
N ALA A 472 -29.14 -35.53 0.11
CA ALA A 472 -29.84 -36.81 0.05
C ALA A 472 -28.82 -37.80 0.67
N GLU A 473 -29.11 -38.61 1.68
CA GLU A 473 -30.20 -39.56 1.82
C GLU A 473 -30.51 -39.84 3.31
N ASP A 474 -31.66 -40.48 3.50
CA ASP A 474 -32.18 -41.16 4.68
C ASP A 474 -32.74 -40.35 5.85
N GLY A 475 -34.06 -40.47 5.97
CA GLY A 475 -34.81 -40.11 7.16
C GLY A 475 -34.66 -41.16 8.26
N ASN A 476 -34.63 -40.68 9.49
CA ASN A 476 -35.48 -41.19 10.55
C ASN A 476 -35.58 -40.12 11.64
N ASP A 477 -36.78 -39.95 12.16
CA ASP A 477 -37.11 -39.12 13.31
C ASP A 477 -36.29 -39.57 14.53
N ASP A 478 -35.64 -38.62 15.24
CA ASP A 478 -35.68 -38.55 16.70
C ASP A 478 -35.00 -37.29 17.26
N GLU A 479 -35.58 -36.84 18.36
CA GLU A 479 -35.42 -35.57 19.07
C GLU A 479 -34.01 -35.35 19.66
N ASN A 480 -33.24 -34.42 19.10
CA ASN A 480 -32.30 -33.48 19.77
C ASN A 480 -31.37 -32.87 18.71
N GLN A 481 -31.81 -31.83 18.02
CA GLN A 481 -30.93 -31.05 17.17
C GLN A 481 -30.28 -29.94 18.00
N HIS A 482 -29.09 -30.23 18.51
CA HIS A 482 -28.05 -29.20 18.57
C HIS A 482 -27.89 -28.67 17.14
N GLU A 483 -28.42 -27.48 16.87
CA GLU A 483 -28.13 -26.75 15.63
C GLU A 483 -26.61 -26.60 15.51
N LEU A 484 -25.99 -27.41 14.65
CA LEU A 484 -24.65 -27.14 14.12
C LEU A 484 -24.74 -25.85 13.29
N HIS A 485 -24.69 -24.71 13.98
CA HIS A 485 -24.57 -23.41 13.36
C HIS A 485 -23.21 -23.32 12.65
N THR A 486 -23.23 -23.38 11.32
CA THR A 486 -22.16 -22.77 10.54
C THR A 486 -22.12 -21.27 10.88
N PRO A 487 -20.98 -20.70 11.33
CA PRO A 487 -20.95 -19.32 11.80
C PRO A 487 -21.27 -18.37 10.64
N THR A 488 -22.41 -17.70 10.74
CA THR A 488 -22.79 -16.59 9.87
C THR A 488 -22.45 -15.30 10.62
N TRP A 489 -21.68 -14.42 9.98
CA TRP A 489 -21.33 -13.14 10.61
C TRP A 489 -22.56 -12.24 10.70
N SER A 490 -22.57 -11.35 11.70
CA SER A 490 -23.58 -10.30 11.84
C SER A 490 -22.96 -9.02 12.39
N VAL A 491 -23.52 -7.85 12.06
CA VAL A 491 -23.05 -6.56 12.62
C VAL A 491 -23.00 -6.60 14.16
N PRO A 492 -24.04 -7.07 14.87
CA PRO A 492 -23.96 -7.23 16.32
C PRO A 492 -22.81 -8.12 16.80
N SER A 493 -22.47 -9.18 16.06
CA SER A 493 -21.37 -10.08 16.43
C SER A 493 -20.01 -9.38 16.37
N ASP A 494 -19.76 -8.60 15.32
CA ASP A 494 -18.52 -7.81 15.19
C ASP A 494 -18.43 -6.75 16.29
N ILE A 495 -19.54 -6.05 16.61
CA ILE A 495 -19.56 -5.07 17.70
C ILE A 495 -19.24 -5.71 19.05
N PHE A 496 -19.83 -6.88 19.33
CA PHE A 496 -19.57 -7.61 20.56
C PHE A 496 -18.09 -8.01 20.69
N ALA A 497 -17.53 -8.59 19.63
CA ALA A 497 -16.13 -8.99 19.60
C ALA A 497 -15.18 -7.80 19.70
N PHE A 498 -15.52 -6.68 19.05
CA PHE A 498 -14.77 -5.44 19.17
C PHE A 498 -14.78 -4.93 20.62
N GLY A 499 -15.93 -4.97 21.31
CA GLY A 499 -16.03 -4.56 22.72
C GLY A 499 -15.15 -5.39 23.65
N LEU A 500 -15.12 -6.70 23.46
CA LEU A 500 -14.21 -7.59 24.18
C LEU A 500 -12.74 -7.29 23.87
N ALA A 501 -12.42 -6.98 22.61
CA ALA A 501 -11.06 -6.60 22.23
C ALA A 501 -10.60 -5.30 22.92
N ILE A 502 -11.48 -4.30 23.04
CA ILE A 502 -11.21 -3.07 23.80
C ILE A 502 -10.95 -3.39 25.27
N TYR A 503 -11.83 -4.18 25.90
CA TYR A 503 -11.67 -4.58 27.30
C TYR A 503 -10.32 -5.27 27.54
N ASN A 504 -10.02 -6.30 26.75
CA ASN A 504 -8.79 -7.09 26.89
C ASN A 504 -7.55 -6.21 26.66
N THR A 505 -7.60 -5.29 25.69
CA THR A 505 -6.54 -4.32 25.44
C THR A 505 -6.32 -3.40 26.64
N ARG A 506 -7.38 -2.84 27.23
CA ARG A 506 -7.28 -1.92 28.38
C ARG A 506 -6.83 -2.63 29.65
N GLN A 507 -7.25 -3.87 29.87
CA GLN A 507 -6.75 -4.72 30.94
C GLN A 507 -5.25 -4.99 30.79
N TRP A 508 -4.80 -5.30 29.57
CA TRP A 508 -3.40 -5.54 29.28
C TRP A 508 -2.54 -4.29 29.47
N VAL A 509 -2.99 -3.11 29.03
CA VAL A 509 -2.27 -1.84 29.17
C VAL A 509 -2.13 -1.42 30.64
N SER A 510 -3.17 -1.64 31.44
CA SER A 510 -3.22 -1.25 32.85
C SER A 510 -2.45 -2.19 33.79
N MET A 511 -1.85 -3.27 33.27
CA MET A 511 -1.12 -4.30 34.03
C MET A 511 -1.98 -5.10 35.04
N TYR A 512 -3.31 -5.05 34.95
CA TYR A 512 -4.21 -5.83 35.81
C TYR A 512 -4.32 -7.31 35.42
N GLY A 513 -3.88 -7.70 34.22
CA GLY A 513 -3.85 -9.09 33.77
C GLY A 513 -3.55 -9.25 32.27
N ASN A 514 -3.22 -10.48 31.85
CA ASN A 514 -2.94 -10.82 30.44
C ASN A 514 -3.90 -11.89 29.88
N GLU A 515 -4.81 -12.43 30.70
CA GLU A 515 -5.76 -13.46 30.25
C GLU A 515 -6.93 -12.82 29.51
N LYS A 516 -7.19 -13.26 28.27
CA LYS A 516 -8.36 -12.81 27.50
C LYS A 516 -9.64 -13.35 28.12
N VAL A 517 -10.60 -12.48 28.37
CA VAL A 517 -11.88 -12.87 28.95
C VAL A 517 -12.93 -13.05 27.84
N PRO A 518 -13.67 -14.17 27.80
CA PRO A 518 -14.71 -14.39 26.79
C PRO A 518 -16.03 -13.66 27.07
N VAL A 519 -16.22 -13.14 28.30
CA VAL A 519 -17.42 -12.43 28.75
C VAL A 519 -17.02 -11.34 29.74
N LEU A 520 -17.64 -10.16 29.68
CA LEU A 520 -17.33 -9.07 30.62
C LEU A 520 -17.65 -9.44 32.08
N PRO A 521 -16.89 -8.90 33.06
CA PRO A 521 -17.23 -9.04 34.49
C PRO A 521 -18.56 -8.35 34.82
N GLN A 522 -19.22 -8.76 35.92
CA GLN A 522 -20.49 -8.15 36.34
C GLN A 522 -20.32 -6.75 36.94
N GLU A 523 -19.14 -6.44 37.48
CA GLU A 523 -18.83 -5.15 38.09
C GLU A 523 -17.77 -4.40 37.27
N PRO A 524 -17.84 -3.06 37.21
CA PRO A 524 -16.87 -2.24 36.49
C PRO A 524 -15.46 -2.42 37.06
N PRO A 525 -14.44 -2.69 36.22
CA PRO A 525 -13.06 -2.81 36.68
C PRO A 525 -12.44 -1.45 36.98
N GLN A 526 -11.48 -1.40 37.90
CA GLN A 526 -10.79 -0.16 38.31
C GLN A 526 -9.97 0.52 37.21
N PHE A 527 -9.63 -0.20 36.13
CA PHE A 527 -8.81 0.33 35.04
C PHE A 527 -9.62 0.98 33.90
N LEU A 528 -10.96 0.96 33.98
CA LEU A 528 -11.85 1.69 33.09
C LEU A 528 -12.59 2.76 33.91
N SER A 529 -12.72 3.95 33.35
CA SER A 529 -13.65 4.95 33.87
C SER A 529 -15.10 4.52 33.63
N ASP A 530 -16.04 5.11 34.37
CA ASP A 530 -17.47 4.81 34.24
C ASP A 530 -17.98 4.98 32.80
N ARG A 531 -17.45 5.98 32.08
CA ARG A 531 -17.79 6.25 30.67
C ARG A 531 -17.26 5.15 29.75
N GLU A 532 -16.04 4.67 29.99
CA GLU A 532 -15.41 3.62 29.16
C GLU A 532 -16.06 2.26 29.42
N TRP A 533 -16.42 1.99 30.68
CA TRP A 533 -17.16 0.79 31.05
C TRP A 533 -18.56 0.77 30.43
N ASP A 534 -19.33 1.86 30.48
CA ASP A 534 -20.64 1.96 29.83
C ASP A 534 -20.58 1.66 28.33
N LEU A 535 -19.57 2.19 27.64
CA LEU A 535 -19.40 1.93 26.21
C LEU A 535 -19.14 0.44 25.94
N VAL A 536 -18.18 -0.15 26.66
CA VAL A 536 -17.80 -1.57 26.51
C VAL A 536 -18.96 -2.50 26.89
N ASP A 537 -19.70 -2.20 27.96
CA ASP A 537 -20.88 -2.96 28.38
C ASP A 537 -21.97 -2.93 27.31
N ARG A 538 -22.27 -1.76 26.73
CA ARG A 538 -23.25 -1.65 25.64
C ARG A 538 -22.79 -2.35 24.38
N MET A 539 -21.49 -2.33 24.03
CA MET A 539 -20.96 -3.13 22.92
C MET A 539 -21.17 -4.62 23.15
N CYS A 540 -20.98 -5.08 24.38
CA CYS A 540 -21.08 -6.49 24.76
C CYS A 540 -22.47 -6.90 25.28
N ALA A 541 -23.51 -6.07 25.06
CA ALA A 541 -24.86 -6.34 25.55
C ALA A 541 -25.37 -7.72 25.09
N ARG A 542 -26.01 -8.45 26.02
CA ARG A 542 -26.53 -9.82 25.77
C ARG A 542 -27.53 -9.87 24.63
N ALA A 543 -28.40 -8.87 24.52
CA ALA A 543 -29.41 -8.76 23.47
C ALA A 543 -28.80 -7.99 22.26
N PRO A 544 -28.75 -8.59 21.04
CA PRO A 544 -28.13 -7.96 19.87
C PRO A 544 -28.70 -6.59 19.48
N ASP A 545 -30.00 -6.39 19.69
CA ASP A 545 -30.74 -5.15 19.43
C ASP A 545 -30.40 -4.01 20.41
N ARG A 546 -29.77 -4.34 21.55
CA ARG A 546 -29.32 -3.37 22.55
C ARG A 546 -27.86 -2.96 22.38
N ARG A 547 -27.13 -3.57 21.43
CA ARG A 547 -25.74 -3.23 21.16
C ARG A 547 -25.63 -1.88 20.46
N VAL A 548 -24.55 -1.15 20.72
CA VAL A 548 -24.25 0.10 20.01
C VAL A 548 -24.10 -0.15 18.51
N THR A 549 -24.50 0.82 17.70
CA THR A 549 -24.25 0.75 16.26
C THR A 549 -22.81 1.20 15.94
N PRO A 550 -22.25 0.82 14.78
CA PRO A 550 -20.93 1.32 14.34
C PRO A 550 -20.83 2.84 14.30
N VAL A 551 -21.97 3.52 14.09
CA VAL A 551 -22.00 4.98 14.05
C VAL A 551 -22.05 5.59 15.45
N ASP A 552 -22.73 4.95 16.41
CA ASP A 552 -22.67 5.37 17.81
C ASP A 552 -21.25 5.21 18.39
N LEU A 553 -20.51 4.20 17.90
CA LEU A 553 -19.12 3.94 18.26
C LEU A 553 -18.17 5.05 17.81
N SER A 554 -18.22 5.45 16.54
CA SER A 554 -17.34 6.51 16.03
C SER A 554 -17.59 7.86 16.70
N VAL A 555 -18.85 8.14 17.05
CA VAL A 555 -19.22 9.34 17.83
C VAL A 555 -18.72 9.26 19.26
N SER A 556 -18.89 8.12 19.94
CA SER A 556 -18.47 7.95 21.34
C SER A 556 -16.96 8.06 21.56
N LEU A 557 -16.17 7.74 20.53
CA LEU A 557 -14.70 7.61 20.55
C LEU A 557 -13.94 8.85 20.02
N ASN A 558 -14.63 9.92 19.64
CA ASN A 558 -14.00 11.09 19.00
C ASN A 558 -13.16 11.92 20.01
N PRO A 559 -11.85 12.11 19.79
CA PRO A 559 -10.95 12.81 20.73
C PRO A 559 -11.09 14.34 20.69
N GLU A 560 -11.81 14.94 19.72
CA GLU A 560 -12.10 16.40 19.75
C GLU A 560 -12.91 16.83 20.99
N ASP A 561 -13.40 15.87 21.79
CA ASP A 561 -14.10 16.08 23.05
C ASP A 561 -13.20 15.91 24.30
N ASP A 562 -11.88 15.76 24.16
CA ASP A 562 -10.94 15.69 25.29
C ASP A 562 -10.23 17.05 25.47
N PRO A 563 -10.50 17.82 26.54
CA PRO A 563 -9.92 19.14 26.73
C PRO A 563 -8.46 19.01 27.16
N ALA A 564 -7.56 18.92 26.18
CA ALA A 564 -6.12 19.02 26.39
C ALA A 564 -5.65 20.49 26.40
N GLU A 565 -6.09 21.27 27.38
CA GLU A 565 -5.40 22.49 27.78
C GLU A 565 -5.40 22.57 29.31
N GLU A 566 -4.23 22.87 29.91
CA GLU A 566 -4.08 23.19 31.33
C GLU A 566 -4.86 24.48 31.65
N HIS A 567 -6.18 24.36 31.81
CA HIS A 567 -7.04 25.44 32.26
C HIS A 567 -7.23 25.37 33.77
N GLU A 568 -7.23 26.54 34.41
CA GLU A 568 -7.69 26.72 35.80
C GLU A 568 -8.97 25.90 36.03
N ALA A 569 -9.03 25.17 37.16
CA ALA A 569 -10.08 24.21 37.48
C ALA A 569 -11.49 24.68 37.04
N TYR A 570 -11.93 24.19 35.88
CA TYR A 570 -13.23 24.50 35.30
C TYR A 570 -14.32 24.06 36.28
N LYS A 571 -15.19 25.01 36.66
CA LYS A 571 -16.37 24.72 37.47
C LYS A 571 -17.60 24.72 36.56
N PRO A 572 -18.19 23.55 36.29
CA PRO A 572 -19.37 23.45 35.45
C PRO A 572 -20.56 24.22 36.08
N PRO A 573 -21.41 24.87 35.27
CA PRO A 573 -22.60 25.56 35.78
C PRO A 573 -23.58 24.62 36.50
N ASP A 574 -24.26 25.12 37.53
CA ASP A 574 -25.29 24.36 38.26
C ASP A 574 -26.63 24.22 37.47
N ASN A 575 -26.77 24.87 36.31
CA ASN A 575 -27.97 24.84 35.48
C ASN A 575 -27.62 24.56 34.01
N ILE A 576 -28.30 23.60 33.39
CA ILE A 576 -28.12 23.22 31.98
C ILE A 576 -28.19 24.42 31.02
N ASP A 577 -29.03 25.41 31.32
CA ASP A 577 -29.21 26.59 30.46
C ASP A 577 -28.00 27.52 30.41
N ASP A 578 -27.13 27.44 31.42
CA ASP A 578 -25.94 28.27 31.52
C ASP A 578 -24.72 27.65 30.84
N PHE A 579 -24.78 26.37 30.44
CA PHE A 579 -23.74 25.74 29.64
C PHE A 579 -23.64 26.39 28.26
N ILE A 580 -22.40 26.50 27.78
CA ILE A 580 -22.07 27.04 26.45
C ILE A 580 -21.98 25.87 25.47
N VAL A 581 -22.69 25.95 24.36
CA VAL A 581 -22.53 25.03 23.22
C VAL A 581 -21.30 25.49 22.41
N PRO A 582 -20.19 24.73 22.39
CA PRO A 582 -18.88 25.23 21.92
C PRO A 582 -18.87 25.82 20.51
N LYS A 583 -19.37 25.10 19.48
CA LYS A 583 -19.34 25.56 18.08
C LYS A 583 -20.33 26.69 17.80
N MET A 584 -21.38 26.80 18.62
CA MET A 584 -22.33 27.91 18.52
C MET A 584 -21.86 29.14 19.30
N ASN A 585 -21.00 28.94 20.31
CA ASN A 585 -20.56 29.94 21.27
C ASN A 585 -21.74 30.71 21.92
N VAL A 586 -22.81 29.99 22.25
CA VAL A 586 -23.98 30.54 22.95
C VAL A 586 -24.46 29.58 24.03
N LYS A 587 -25.16 30.13 25.02
CA LYS A 587 -25.82 29.34 26.07
C LYS A 587 -26.91 28.42 25.52
N VAL A 588 -27.11 27.25 26.14
CA VAL A 588 -28.15 26.27 25.77
C VAL A 588 -29.53 26.90 25.58
N VAL A 589 -29.92 27.84 26.46
CA VAL A 589 -31.21 28.56 26.39
C VAL A 589 -31.40 29.32 25.06
N LYS A 590 -30.31 29.81 24.46
CA LYS A 590 -30.32 30.48 23.14
C LYS A 590 -30.05 29.50 21.99
N ALA A 591 -29.32 28.42 22.26
CA ALA A 591 -28.99 27.41 21.25
C ALA A 591 -30.24 26.68 20.74
N MET A 592 -31.16 26.30 21.64
CA MET A 592 -32.35 25.53 21.29
C MET A 592 -33.29 26.25 20.30
N PRO A 593 -33.72 27.51 20.53
CA PRO A 593 -34.50 28.27 19.54
C PRO A 593 -33.75 28.48 18.22
N HIS A 594 -32.43 28.69 18.27
CA HIS A 594 -31.61 28.88 17.08
C HIS A 594 -31.58 27.62 16.21
N LEU A 595 -31.44 26.43 16.81
CA LEU A 595 -31.51 25.15 16.11
C LEU A 595 -32.89 24.91 15.49
N GLN A 596 -33.97 25.23 16.22
CA GLN A 596 -35.33 25.15 15.71
C GLN A 596 -35.56 26.08 14.51
N GLN A 597 -35.06 27.31 14.57
CA GLN A 597 -35.16 28.26 13.47
C GLN A 597 -34.33 27.82 12.25
N LYS A 598 -33.06 27.46 12.47
CA LYS A 598 -32.15 27.00 11.40
C LYS A 598 -32.68 25.77 10.67
N TYR A 599 -33.34 24.88 11.41
CA TYR A 599 -34.05 23.75 10.83
C TYR A 599 -35.25 24.18 9.97
N LYS A 600 -36.11 25.11 10.44
CA LYS A 600 -37.24 25.64 9.65
C LYS A 600 -36.81 26.29 8.34
N GLU A 601 -35.61 26.88 8.33
CA GLU A 601 -35.00 27.51 7.14
C GLU A 601 -34.38 26.47 6.17
N THR A 602 -34.38 25.17 6.53
CA THR A 602 -33.77 24.08 5.75
C THR A 602 -34.81 23.03 5.33
N PRO A 603 -35.60 23.27 4.26
CA PRO A 603 -36.56 22.28 3.75
C PRO A 603 -35.82 21.05 3.18
N GLY A 604 -36.24 19.84 3.56
CA GLY A 604 -35.65 18.59 3.06
C GLY A 604 -36.50 17.35 3.34
N THR A 605 -36.23 16.27 2.61
CA THR A 605 -36.97 14.99 2.65
C THR A 605 -36.93 14.28 4.01
N ASN A 606 -35.98 14.60 4.88
CA ASN A 606 -35.85 14.05 6.24
C ASN A 606 -36.44 14.97 7.32
N GLY A 607 -37.20 16.00 6.93
CA GLY A 607 -37.66 17.04 7.87
C GLY A 607 -38.38 16.46 9.10
N THR A 608 -39.35 15.58 8.87
CA THR A 608 -40.11 14.93 9.95
C THR A 608 -39.23 14.17 10.94
N MET A 609 -38.14 13.54 10.47
CA MET A 609 -37.20 12.79 11.32
C MET A 609 -36.34 13.72 12.20
N LEU A 610 -35.76 14.79 11.63
CA LEU A 610 -34.96 15.75 12.42
C LEU A 610 -35.83 16.55 13.40
N GLN A 611 -37.04 16.90 13.01
CA GLN A 611 -37.97 17.60 13.88
C GLN A 611 -38.27 16.78 15.14
N HIS A 612 -38.37 15.46 14.99
CA HIS A 612 -38.54 14.56 16.12
C HIS A 612 -37.33 14.58 17.09
N VAL A 613 -36.10 14.60 16.57
CA VAL A 613 -34.87 14.75 17.38
C VAL A 613 -34.91 16.04 18.21
N ILE A 614 -35.25 17.18 17.58
CA ILE A 614 -35.33 18.48 18.24
C ILE A 614 -36.39 18.47 19.35
N GLY A 615 -37.54 17.82 19.11
CA GLY A 615 -38.59 17.64 20.11
C GLY A 615 -38.12 16.83 21.33
N ARG A 616 -37.40 15.73 21.09
CA ARG A 616 -36.83 14.90 22.17
C ARG A 616 -35.78 15.64 22.98
N LEU A 617 -34.90 16.41 22.34
CA LEU A 617 -33.90 17.26 23.03
C LEU A 617 -34.58 18.32 23.90
N ALA A 618 -35.67 18.92 23.43
CA ALA A 618 -36.46 19.86 24.22
C ALA A 618 -37.09 19.19 25.45
N GLY A 619 -37.60 17.96 25.29
CA GLY A 619 -38.11 17.14 26.40
C GLY A 619 -37.02 16.82 27.44
N LEU A 620 -35.85 16.37 26.99
CA LEU A 620 -34.72 16.05 27.87
C LEU A 620 -34.25 17.29 28.65
N ARG A 621 -34.09 18.43 27.99
CA ARG A 621 -33.74 19.71 28.64
C ARG A 621 -34.73 20.08 29.74
N ALA A 622 -36.03 19.97 29.48
CA ALA A 622 -37.07 20.30 30.45
C ALA A 622 -36.99 19.40 31.70
N GLN A 623 -36.70 18.11 31.52
CA GLN A 623 -36.51 17.17 32.64
C GLN A 623 -35.23 17.48 33.43
N LEU A 624 -34.11 17.77 32.75
CA LEU A 624 -32.83 18.14 33.39
C LEU A 624 -32.92 19.45 34.20
N GLN A 625 -33.75 20.40 33.77
CA GLN A 625 -34.01 21.65 34.52
C GLN A 625 -34.75 21.44 35.85
N SER A 626 -35.53 20.37 35.96
CA SER A 626 -36.44 20.15 37.09
C SER A 626 -35.84 19.38 38.27
N ARG A 627 -34.61 18.84 38.14
CA ARG A 627 -33.97 18.03 39.19
C ARG A 627 -33.42 18.89 40.32
N GLU A 628 -33.65 18.48 41.57
CA GLU A 628 -33.15 19.19 42.76
C GLU A 628 -31.65 18.97 43.04
N ASN A 629 -31.01 17.93 42.47
CA ASN A 629 -29.61 17.57 42.75
C ASN A 629 -28.75 17.50 41.47
N ILE A 630 -28.59 18.64 40.80
CA ILE A 630 -27.96 18.76 39.48
C ILE A 630 -26.45 18.44 39.48
N LYS A 631 -25.77 18.54 40.63
CA LYS A 631 -24.31 18.33 40.75
C LYS A 631 -23.86 16.91 40.42
N GLU A 632 -24.67 15.90 40.74
CA GLU A 632 -24.41 14.49 40.38
C GLU A 632 -24.67 14.21 38.89
N ALA A 633 -25.32 15.13 38.16
CA ALA A 633 -25.69 15.00 36.75
C ALA A 633 -24.81 15.83 35.79
N THR A 634 -23.67 16.35 36.26
CA THR A 634 -22.74 17.18 35.46
C THR A 634 -22.38 16.52 34.13
N THR A 635 -22.01 15.24 34.15
CA THR A 635 -21.67 14.45 32.95
C THR A 635 -22.84 14.32 31.96
N VAL A 636 -24.07 14.23 32.46
CA VAL A 636 -25.28 14.16 31.62
C VAL A 636 -25.53 15.50 30.94
N MET A 637 -25.32 16.62 31.65
CA MET A 637 -25.48 17.96 31.10
C MET A 637 -24.40 18.29 30.06
N GLU A 638 -23.16 17.92 30.31
CA GLU A 638 -22.06 18.02 29.33
C GLU A 638 -22.36 17.15 28.10
N GLY A 639 -22.84 15.93 28.31
CA GLY A 639 -23.29 15.07 27.21
C GLY A 639 -24.43 15.67 26.40
N PHE A 640 -25.42 16.29 27.04
CA PHE A 640 -26.50 17.02 26.36
C PHE A 640 -25.96 18.17 25.49
N VAL A 641 -25.02 18.95 26.02
CA VAL A 641 -24.35 20.03 25.27
C VAL A 641 -23.60 19.46 24.07
N GLY A 642 -22.93 18.32 24.21
CA GLY A 642 -22.29 17.60 23.11
C GLY A 642 -23.27 17.21 22.00
N VAL A 643 -24.46 16.69 22.34
CA VAL A 643 -25.48 16.35 21.35
C VAL A 643 -26.00 17.59 20.61
N LEU A 644 -26.17 18.72 21.31
CA LEU A 644 -26.53 19.99 20.67
C LEU A 644 -25.44 20.48 19.71
N ASP A 645 -24.18 20.37 20.11
CA ASP A 645 -23.03 20.77 19.31
C ASP A 645 -22.90 19.91 18.05
N MET A 646 -23.11 18.59 18.18
CA MET A 646 -23.17 17.64 17.08
C MET A 646 -24.31 17.95 16.09
N LEU A 647 -25.50 18.27 16.61
CA LEU A 647 -26.66 18.60 15.78
C LEU A 647 -26.44 19.92 15.02
N TYR A 648 -25.88 20.92 15.70
CA TYR A 648 -25.53 22.19 15.07
C TYR A 648 -24.51 22.02 13.96
N ASP A 649 -23.47 21.22 14.18
CA ASP A 649 -22.43 20.97 13.18
C ASP A 649 -23.00 20.21 11.97
N GLN A 650 -23.90 19.23 12.18
CA GLN A 650 -24.61 18.56 11.09
C GLN A 650 -25.46 19.54 10.26
N LEU A 651 -26.18 20.45 10.90
CA LEU A 651 -26.98 21.48 10.23
C LEU A 651 -26.11 22.50 9.49
N ARG A 652 -24.97 22.91 10.08
CA ARG A 652 -24.01 23.83 9.44
C ARG A 652 -23.31 23.20 8.24
N ARG A 653 -22.91 21.93 8.32
CA ARG A 653 -22.27 21.19 7.20
C ARG A 653 -23.20 21.09 5.98
N ARG A 654 -24.52 21.01 6.18
CA ARG A 654 -25.51 21.07 5.09
C ARG A 654 -25.52 22.40 4.33
N ASP A 655 -25.22 23.51 5.00
CA ASP A 655 -25.15 24.83 4.34
C ASP A 655 -23.93 24.94 3.41
N LEU A 656 -22.80 24.34 3.79
CA LEU A 656 -21.59 24.28 2.96
C LEU A 656 -21.74 23.35 1.74
N GLY A 657 -22.58 22.30 1.86
CA GLY A 657 -22.91 21.40 0.75
C GLY A 657 -23.92 21.94 -0.27
N LYS A 658 -24.57 23.09 -0.01
CA LYS A 658 -25.53 23.71 -0.95
C LYS A 658 -24.87 24.17 -2.26
N GLU A 659 -23.55 24.43 -2.25
CA GLU A 659 -22.80 24.78 -3.46
C GLU A 659 -22.53 23.58 -4.39
N GLN A 660 -22.79 22.35 -3.93
CA GLN A 660 -22.65 21.11 -4.72
C GLN A 660 -23.98 20.37 -4.91
N SER A 661 -25.13 21.02 -4.65
CA SER A 661 -26.43 20.33 -4.73
C SER A 661 -26.66 19.77 -6.13
N SER A 662 -26.60 18.44 -6.24
CA SER A 662 -27.02 17.69 -7.41
C SER A 662 -28.45 18.09 -7.80
N SER A 663 -28.68 18.32 -9.09
CA SER A 663 -29.98 18.74 -9.62
C SER A 663 -30.94 17.57 -9.84
N SER A 664 -30.49 16.32 -9.74
CA SER A 664 -31.34 15.16 -10.03
C SER A 664 -32.16 14.70 -8.81
N VAL A 665 -33.42 14.36 -9.06
CA VAL A 665 -34.34 13.85 -8.03
C VAL A 665 -33.85 12.54 -7.42
N VAL A 666 -33.20 11.69 -8.21
CA VAL A 666 -32.58 10.43 -7.77
C VAL A 666 -31.46 10.67 -6.75
N ALA A 667 -30.57 11.62 -6.99
CA ALA A 667 -29.49 11.94 -6.06
C ALA A 667 -30.01 12.40 -4.70
N SER A 668 -31.07 13.22 -4.69
CA SER A 668 -31.75 13.65 -3.46
C SER A 668 -32.30 12.47 -2.65
N PHE A 669 -32.91 11.49 -3.33
CA PHE A 669 -33.41 10.28 -2.67
C PHE A 669 -32.29 9.39 -2.12
N CYS A 670 -31.22 9.13 -2.89
CA CYS A 670 -30.08 8.36 -2.41
C CYS A 670 -29.41 9.04 -1.18
N ALA A 671 -29.22 10.37 -1.23
CA ALA A 671 -28.69 11.14 -0.11
C ALA A 671 -29.59 11.07 1.14
N SER A 672 -30.90 11.03 0.95
CA SER A 672 -31.88 10.98 2.05
C SER A 672 -31.77 9.71 2.90
N ARG A 673 -31.38 8.57 2.29
CA ARG A 673 -31.04 7.32 2.99
C ARG A 673 -29.89 7.52 3.98
N ALA A 674 -28.75 8.02 3.49
CA ALA A 674 -27.56 8.24 4.31
C ALA A 674 -27.87 9.21 5.47
N ALA A 675 -28.63 10.28 5.17
CA ALA A 675 -29.05 11.21 6.19
C ALA A 675 -30.03 10.60 7.22
N ALA A 676 -30.88 9.64 6.84
CA ALA A 676 -31.80 8.98 7.79
C ALA A 676 -31.06 8.11 8.81
N GLN A 677 -29.97 7.46 8.40
CA GLN A 677 -29.07 6.72 9.31
C GLN A 677 -28.41 7.67 10.31
N LYS A 678 -27.90 8.83 9.85
CA LYS A 678 -27.30 9.83 10.74
C LYS A 678 -28.28 10.42 11.75
N VAL A 679 -29.57 10.48 11.41
CA VAL A 679 -30.61 10.95 12.35
C VAL A 679 -30.85 9.96 13.49
N ALA A 680 -30.74 8.65 13.23
CA ALA A 680 -30.93 7.62 14.25
C ALA A 680 -29.90 7.74 15.40
N ILE A 681 -28.66 8.16 15.10
CA ILE A 681 -27.60 8.38 16.09
C ILE A 681 -28.06 9.34 17.20
N PHE A 682 -28.67 10.48 16.82
CA PHE A 682 -29.14 11.44 17.81
C PHE A 682 -30.17 10.83 18.74
N HIS A 683 -31.00 9.91 18.23
CA HIS A 683 -31.97 9.22 19.07
C HIS A 683 -31.32 8.26 20.07
N HIS A 684 -30.26 7.56 19.66
CA HIS A 684 -29.48 6.69 20.54
C HIS A 684 -28.69 7.49 21.59
N GLU A 685 -28.08 8.62 21.23
CA GLU A 685 -27.41 9.50 22.21
C GLU A 685 -28.39 10.10 23.22
N ILE A 686 -29.60 10.46 22.79
CA ILE A 686 -30.65 10.90 23.73
C ILE A 686 -31.05 9.75 24.68
N ASP A 687 -31.19 8.51 24.19
CA ASP A 687 -31.47 7.35 25.04
C ASP A 687 -30.34 7.06 26.04
N ARG A 688 -29.08 7.27 25.64
CA ARG A 688 -27.91 7.19 26.53
C ARG A 688 -28.00 8.22 27.64
N LEU A 689 -28.25 9.49 27.32
CA LEU A 689 -28.39 10.54 28.32
C LEU A 689 -29.57 10.30 29.26
N LEU A 690 -30.68 9.78 28.75
CA LEU A 690 -31.83 9.38 29.57
C LEU A 690 -31.48 8.23 30.52
N THR A 691 -30.69 7.26 30.06
CA THR A 691 -30.24 6.14 30.89
C THR A 691 -29.29 6.62 31.99
N LEU A 692 -28.30 7.44 31.66
CA LEU A 692 -27.36 8.04 32.63
C LEU A 692 -28.05 8.96 33.65
N ALA A 693 -29.15 9.59 33.25
CA ALA A 693 -29.96 10.43 34.12
C ALA A 693 -30.95 9.65 34.99
N ASP A 694 -31.05 8.32 34.83
CA ASP A 694 -32.11 7.48 35.42
C ASP A 694 -33.53 7.98 35.09
N LEU A 695 -33.70 8.46 33.85
CA LEU A 695 -34.95 9.00 33.29
C LEU A 695 -35.57 8.06 32.25
N ARG A 696 -34.98 6.88 32.04
CA ARG A 696 -35.45 5.92 31.03
C ARG A 696 -36.50 4.99 31.63
N ASP A 697 -37.71 5.00 31.08
CA ASP A 697 -38.72 4.00 31.43
C ASP A 697 -38.33 2.62 30.85
N VAL A 698 -37.97 1.69 31.73
CA VAL A 698 -37.55 0.32 31.38
C VAL A 698 -38.75 -0.56 30.97
N SER A 699 -39.99 -0.11 31.22
CA SER A 699 -41.23 -0.84 30.88
C SER A 699 -41.65 -0.67 29.42
N ALA A 700 -41.11 0.32 28.71
CA ALA A 700 -41.24 0.45 27.27
C ALA A 700 -40.39 -0.64 26.59
N SER A 701 -41.00 -1.79 26.33
CA SER A 701 -40.38 -2.89 25.58
C SER A 701 -39.79 -2.37 24.27
N ALA A 702 -38.52 -2.68 23.99
CA ALA A 702 -37.94 -2.50 22.67
C ALA A 702 -38.85 -3.19 21.65
N PRO A 703 -39.45 -2.48 20.68
CA PRO A 703 -40.07 -3.12 19.56
C PRO A 703 -38.96 -3.87 18.85
N THR A 704 -39.10 -5.19 18.75
CA THR A 704 -38.28 -6.08 17.94
C THR A 704 -38.01 -5.41 16.61
N HIS A 705 -36.75 -5.39 16.18
CA HIS A 705 -36.29 -4.95 14.86
C HIS A 705 -37.38 -5.24 13.81
N VAL A 706 -38.23 -4.25 13.48
CA VAL A 706 -39.27 -4.45 12.50
C VAL A 706 -38.51 -4.52 11.19
N ALA A 707 -38.24 -5.75 10.73
CA ALA A 707 -37.76 -5.97 9.38
C ALA A 707 -38.65 -5.12 8.47
N LEU A 708 -38.05 -4.30 7.61
CA LEU A 708 -38.80 -3.51 6.64
C LEU A 708 -39.58 -4.49 5.77
N ALA A 709 -40.82 -4.80 6.17
CA ALA A 709 -41.71 -5.68 5.45
C ALA A 709 -41.91 -5.12 4.04
N ASP A 710 -42.12 -6.00 3.06
CA ASP A 710 -42.27 -5.57 1.68
C ASP A 710 -43.41 -4.54 1.56
N ILE A 711 -43.12 -3.44 0.87
CA ILE A 711 -44.06 -2.35 0.68
C ILE A 711 -45.05 -2.78 -0.41
N HIS A 712 -46.24 -3.27 0.00
CA HIS A 712 -47.30 -3.70 -0.92
C HIS A 712 -48.25 -2.53 -1.26
N GLU A 713 -48.44 -2.28 -2.57
CA GLU A 713 -49.49 -1.41 -3.11
C GLU A 713 -50.86 -2.00 -2.77
N GLY A 714 -51.53 -1.43 -1.77
CA GLY A 714 -52.84 -1.89 -1.29
C GLY A 714 -52.94 -2.08 0.21
N SER A 715 -51.83 -2.10 0.95
CA SER A 715 -51.85 -2.09 2.43
C SER A 715 -52.14 -0.69 2.96
N SER A 716 -53.41 -0.32 2.91
CA SER A 716 -54.01 0.68 3.80
C SER A 716 -54.04 0.12 5.24
N GLU A 717 -52.90 -0.26 5.80
CA GLU A 717 -52.80 -0.26 7.25
C GLU A 717 -52.49 1.19 7.65
N SER A 718 -53.57 1.97 7.74
CA SER A 718 -53.64 2.98 8.79
C SER A 718 -53.39 2.24 10.10
N ILE A 719 -52.14 2.23 10.56
CA ILE A 719 -51.95 2.21 12.01
C ILE A 719 -52.49 3.56 12.44
N ASP A 720 -53.79 3.59 12.74
CA ASP A 720 -54.51 4.69 13.35
C ASP A 720 -53.94 4.90 14.76
N ILE A 721 -52.76 5.52 14.83
CA ILE A 721 -52.42 6.31 16.01
C ILE A 721 -53.04 7.66 15.71
N ALA A 722 -54.21 7.90 16.32
CA ALA A 722 -54.92 9.16 16.27
C ALA A 722 -53.94 10.31 16.57
N CYS A 723 -53.57 11.05 15.54
CA CYS A 723 -52.95 12.35 15.67
C CYS A 723 -53.71 13.28 14.72
N ASP A 724 -54.99 13.46 15.05
CA ASP A 724 -55.78 14.54 14.49
C ASP A 724 -55.19 15.86 14.97
N THR A 725 -55.10 16.80 14.02
CA THR A 725 -54.69 18.20 14.13
C THR A 725 -53.19 18.53 14.01
N GLN A 726 -52.94 19.51 13.14
CA GLN A 726 -51.67 20.16 12.81
C GLN A 726 -50.97 20.81 14.02
N ASP A 727 -51.61 20.81 15.20
CA ASP A 727 -51.14 21.42 16.45
C ASP A 727 -50.54 20.40 17.46
N ALA A 728 -50.58 19.09 17.17
CA ALA A 728 -50.05 18.05 18.06
C ALA A 728 -48.51 17.85 18.00
N ILE A 729 -47.80 18.69 17.24
CA ILE A 729 -46.39 18.49 16.86
C ILE A 729 -45.38 18.90 17.96
N LEU A 730 -45.87 19.30 19.14
CA LEU A 730 -45.08 19.57 20.35
C LEU A 730 -45.49 18.69 21.53
N ASP A 731 -45.97 17.47 21.28
CA ASP A 731 -46.20 16.53 22.38
C ASP A 731 -44.85 16.06 22.96
N THR A 732 -44.34 16.84 23.90
CA THR A 732 -43.12 16.60 24.69
C THR A 732 -43.26 15.39 25.63
N ARG A 733 -44.43 14.73 25.66
CA ARG A 733 -44.77 13.67 26.61
C ARG A 733 -44.18 12.31 26.28
N ASP A 734 -43.76 12.03 25.04
CA ASP A 734 -43.20 10.72 24.68
C ASP A 734 -41.79 10.83 24.08
N ILE A 735 -40.82 11.00 25.00
CA ILE A 735 -39.40 11.01 24.68
C ILE A 735 -38.85 9.59 24.41
N HIS A 736 -39.62 8.52 24.63
CA HIS A 736 -39.15 7.14 24.57
C HIS A 736 -39.58 6.40 23.28
N ASP A 737 -40.72 6.72 22.66
CA ASP A 737 -41.26 6.01 21.47
C ASP A 737 -40.67 6.46 20.10
N TRP A 738 -39.35 6.67 20.02
CA TRP A 738 -38.76 7.20 18.78
C TRP A 738 -38.64 6.16 17.66
N GLN A 739 -38.51 4.87 18.01
CA GLN A 739 -38.27 3.79 17.05
C GLN A 739 -39.49 3.57 16.14
N LEU A 740 -40.70 3.67 16.68
CA LEU A 740 -41.95 3.54 15.92
C LEU A 740 -42.13 4.73 14.96
N LYS A 741 -41.93 5.95 15.47
CA LYS A 741 -42.01 7.20 14.68
C LYS A 741 -40.96 7.23 13.56
N TRP A 742 -39.71 6.83 13.86
CA TRP A 742 -38.65 6.71 12.86
C TRP A 742 -38.98 5.66 11.80
N SER A 743 -39.46 4.48 12.20
CA SER A 743 -39.84 3.41 11.27
C SER A 743 -41.00 3.79 10.37
N LYS A 744 -41.98 4.56 10.88
CA LYS A 744 -43.06 5.13 10.07
C LYS A 744 -42.54 6.12 9.04
N ALA A 745 -41.77 7.14 9.48
CA ALA A 745 -41.20 8.15 8.61
C ALA A 745 -40.28 7.54 7.53
N ARG A 746 -39.51 6.50 7.89
CA ARG A 746 -38.62 5.79 6.97
C ARG A 746 -39.38 5.01 5.90
N ARG A 747 -40.49 4.36 6.27
CA ARG A 747 -41.37 3.67 5.30
C ARG A 747 -42.05 4.66 4.35
N GLU A 748 -42.54 5.79 4.84
CA GLU A 748 -43.14 6.85 4.01
C GLU A 748 -42.14 7.42 3.00
N GLN A 749 -40.90 7.67 3.43
CA GLN A 749 -39.83 8.09 2.55
C GLN A 749 -39.52 7.06 1.44
N LEU A 750 -39.40 5.78 1.81
CA LEU A 750 -39.13 4.70 0.85
C LEU A 750 -40.29 4.50 -0.13
N ARG A 751 -41.55 4.66 0.31
CA ARG A 751 -42.73 4.66 -0.57
C ARG A 751 -42.66 5.79 -1.58
N SER A 752 -42.40 7.02 -1.14
CA SER A 752 -42.27 8.18 -2.04
C SER A 752 -41.17 7.98 -3.08
N PHE A 753 -40.04 7.40 -2.67
CA PHE A 753 -38.96 7.06 -3.59
C PHE A 753 -39.39 5.98 -4.60
N GLN A 754 -40.05 4.93 -4.13
CA GLN A 754 -40.57 3.86 -4.98
C GLN A 754 -41.57 4.38 -6.02
N THR A 755 -42.51 5.24 -5.60
CA THR A 755 -43.48 5.88 -6.50
C THR A 755 -42.79 6.72 -7.56
N CYS A 756 -41.79 7.52 -7.16
CA CYS A 756 -41.01 8.32 -8.11
C CYS A 756 -40.26 7.47 -9.14
N LEU A 757 -39.67 6.34 -8.74
CA LEU A 757 -38.94 5.44 -9.65
C LEU A 757 -39.88 4.67 -10.59
N LYS A 758 -41.13 4.43 -10.19
CA LYS A 758 -42.14 3.74 -11.01
C LYS A 758 -42.80 4.65 -12.04
N ASP A 759 -42.85 5.96 -11.80
CA ASP A 759 -43.36 6.93 -12.78
C ASP A 759 -42.31 7.20 -13.87
N THR A 760 -42.22 6.26 -14.81
CA THR A 760 -41.18 6.23 -15.83
C THR A 760 -41.25 7.41 -16.80
N GLU A 761 -42.44 7.97 -17.03
CA GLU A 761 -42.61 9.13 -17.91
C GLU A 761 -42.18 10.42 -17.22
N GLU A 762 -42.55 10.61 -15.95
CA GLU A 762 -42.07 11.75 -15.17
C GLU A 762 -40.55 11.69 -14.95
N LEU A 763 -40.00 10.50 -14.72
CA LEU A 763 -38.55 10.29 -14.58
C LEU A 763 -37.80 10.68 -15.86
N LYS A 764 -38.30 10.26 -17.04
CA LYS A 764 -37.75 10.69 -18.35
C LYS A 764 -37.80 12.21 -18.53
N ARG A 765 -38.90 12.84 -18.09
CA ARG A 765 -39.08 14.29 -18.19
C ARG A 765 -38.11 15.05 -17.28
N GLN A 766 -37.92 14.58 -16.05
CA GLN A 766 -37.01 15.21 -15.07
C GLN A 766 -35.52 14.96 -15.39
N LEU A 767 -35.19 13.81 -16.00
CA LEU A 767 -33.82 13.41 -16.38
C LEU A 767 -33.60 13.56 -17.89
N SER A 768 -34.07 14.67 -18.47
CA SER A 768 -33.90 14.98 -19.89
C SER A 768 -32.46 15.40 -20.23
N ASP A 769 -31.75 16.01 -19.29
CA ASP A 769 -30.35 16.40 -19.46
C ASP A 769 -29.42 15.17 -19.35
N PRO A 770 -28.52 14.92 -20.33
CA PRO A 770 -27.63 13.77 -20.31
C PRO A 770 -26.74 13.66 -19.05
N LYS A 771 -26.28 14.78 -18.48
CA LYS A 771 -25.42 14.75 -17.28
C LYS A 771 -26.21 14.31 -16.05
N THR A 772 -27.42 14.85 -15.86
CA THR A 772 -28.31 14.43 -14.77
C THR A 772 -28.79 12.99 -14.91
N ARG A 773 -28.97 12.51 -16.15
CA ARG A 773 -29.31 11.11 -16.44
C ARG A 773 -28.17 10.16 -16.07
N LEU A 774 -26.94 10.46 -16.49
CA LEU A 774 -25.77 9.66 -16.16
C LEU A 774 -25.54 9.61 -14.65
N GLU A 775 -25.69 10.75 -13.96
CA GLU A 775 -25.65 10.81 -12.50
C GLU A 775 -26.68 9.87 -11.86
N ALA A 776 -27.94 9.93 -12.30
CA ALA A 776 -28.99 9.05 -11.80
C ALA A 776 -28.69 7.56 -12.07
N GLN A 777 -28.18 7.21 -13.26
CA GLN A 777 -27.78 5.84 -13.61
C GLN A 777 -26.68 5.34 -12.68
N MET A 778 -25.60 6.12 -12.50
CA MET A 778 -24.47 5.74 -11.63
C MET A 778 -24.90 5.54 -10.18
N LEU A 779 -25.73 6.43 -9.64
CA LEU A 779 -26.21 6.34 -8.26
C LEU A 779 -27.15 5.16 -8.01
N LEU A 780 -28.08 4.89 -8.94
CA LEU A 780 -28.98 3.73 -8.84
C LEU A 780 -28.22 2.42 -8.98
N GLN A 781 -27.29 2.32 -9.94
CA GLN A 781 -26.43 1.16 -10.08
C GLN A 781 -25.59 0.96 -8.81
N PHE A 782 -24.99 2.01 -8.25
CA PHE A 782 -24.21 1.92 -7.02
C PHE A 782 -25.05 1.39 -5.85
N GLU A 783 -26.23 1.96 -5.60
CA GLU A 783 -27.12 1.52 -4.52
C GLU A 783 -27.59 0.06 -4.70
N LEU A 784 -27.87 -0.38 -5.93
CA LEU A 784 -28.27 -1.76 -6.23
C LEU A 784 -27.15 -2.78 -6.02
N HIS A 785 -25.91 -2.42 -6.36
CA HIS A 785 -24.77 -3.35 -6.30
C HIS A 785 -24.07 -3.35 -4.94
N LYS A 786 -23.96 -2.20 -4.28
CA LYS A 786 -23.18 -2.04 -3.03
C LYS A 786 -24.04 -1.91 -1.77
N ARG A 787 -25.36 -1.68 -1.87
CA ARG A 787 -26.25 -1.40 -0.72
C ARG A 787 -27.60 -2.11 -0.75
N ARG A 788 -27.64 -3.28 -1.37
CA ARG A 788 -28.89 -4.02 -1.63
C ARG A 788 -29.70 -4.30 -0.35
N SER A 789 -29.03 -4.63 0.76
CA SER A 789 -29.66 -4.97 2.04
C SER A 789 -30.40 -3.81 2.71
N SER A 790 -30.07 -2.57 2.34
CA SER A 790 -30.68 -1.35 2.91
C SER A 790 -32.09 -1.07 2.38
N TYR A 791 -32.58 -1.86 1.42
CA TYR A 791 -33.86 -1.63 0.74
C TYR A 791 -34.78 -2.87 0.77
N PRO A 792 -36.10 -2.66 0.87
CA PRO A 792 -37.09 -3.69 0.57
C PRO A 792 -36.97 -4.18 -0.89
N ASN A 793 -37.32 -5.44 -1.15
CA ASN A 793 -37.31 -6.02 -2.50
C ASN A 793 -38.17 -5.22 -3.50
N SER A 794 -39.30 -4.71 -3.01
CA SER A 794 -40.20 -3.81 -3.73
C SER A 794 -39.54 -2.51 -4.23
N VAL A 795 -38.60 -1.94 -3.48
CA VAL A 795 -37.82 -0.75 -3.90
C VAL A 795 -36.70 -1.14 -4.86
N LEU A 796 -36.00 -2.24 -4.58
CA LEU A 796 -34.95 -2.77 -5.48
C LEU A 796 -35.50 -3.05 -6.88
N LYS A 797 -36.71 -3.63 -6.98
CA LYS A 797 -37.41 -3.83 -8.26
C LYS A 797 -37.70 -2.52 -8.97
N ALA A 798 -38.12 -1.47 -8.25
CA ALA A 798 -38.38 -0.16 -8.83
C ALA A 798 -37.09 0.51 -9.36
N MET A 799 -35.97 0.35 -8.66
CA MET A 799 -34.66 0.81 -9.14
C MET A 799 -34.23 0.10 -10.42
N SER A 800 -34.38 -1.22 -10.50
CA SER A 800 -34.07 -2.00 -11.71
C SER A 800 -34.94 -1.59 -12.90
N LEU A 801 -36.23 -1.31 -12.67
CA LEU A 801 -37.13 -0.79 -13.70
C LEU A 801 -36.68 0.59 -14.18
N ALA A 802 -36.38 1.52 -13.27
CA ALA A 802 -35.90 2.85 -13.61
C ALA A 802 -34.62 2.79 -14.46
N LEU A 803 -33.64 1.96 -14.08
CA LEU A 803 -32.42 1.75 -14.88
C LEU A 803 -32.72 1.24 -16.29
N SER A 804 -33.61 0.24 -16.43
CA SER A 804 -33.98 -0.28 -17.76
C SER A 804 -34.58 0.79 -18.67
N VAL A 805 -35.29 1.78 -18.10
CA VAL A 805 -35.85 2.91 -18.84
C VAL A 805 -34.75 3.90 -19.22
N LEU A 806 -33.84 4.25 -18.31
CA LEU A 806 -32.76 5.19 -18.59
C LEU A 806 -31.80 4.67 -19.67
N ASP A 807 -31.55 3.36 -19.69
CA ASP A 807 -30.72 2.70 -20.70
C ASP A 807 -31.34 2.69 -22.11
N THR A 808 -32.68 2.82 -22.23
CA THR A 808 -33.34 2.94 -23.55
C THR A 808 -33.25 4.34 -24.16
N VAL A 809 -32.91 5.36 -23.36
CA VAL A 809 -32.93 6.78 -23.75
C VAL A 809 -31.53 7.33 -24.09
N GLY A 810 -30.46 6.60 -23.75
CA GLY A 810 -29.07 6.99 -24.04
C GLY A 810 -28.18 5.77 -24.31
N GLY A 811 -27.30 5.87 -25.31
CA GLY A 811 -26.41 4.77 -25.72
C GLY A 811 -25.40 4.34 -24.65
N SER A 812 -25.03 3.05 -24.72
CA SER A 812 -24.13 2.25 -23.86
C SER A 812 -24.37 2.35 -22.34
N SER A 813 -24.80 1.24 -21.74
CA SER A 813 -24.86 1.06 -20.28
C SER A 813 -23.43 1.16 -19.70
N GLU A 814 -23.09 2.31 -19.12
CA GLU A 814 -21.84 2.46 -18.37
C GLU A 814 -21.90 1.66 -17.07
N VAL A 815 -20.79 1.04 -16.69
CA VAL A 815 -20.62 0.31 -15.43
C VAL A 815 -20.04 1.26 -14.39
N VAL A 816 -20.57 1.22 -13.16
CA VAL A 816 -20.01 1.98 -12.03
C VAL A 816 -18.52 1.64 -11.86
N PRO A 817 -17.61 2.62 -11.99
CA PRO A 817 -16.19 2.40 -11.76
C PRO A 817 -15.91 1.95 -10.31
N SER A 818 -14.87 1.14 -10.10
CA SER A 818 -14.50 0.65 -8.76
C SER A 818 -14.12 1.77 -7.79
N TRP A 819 -13.59 2.88 -8.31
CA TRP A 819 -13.24 4.09 -7.55
C TRP A 819 -14.41 5.02 -7.27
N PHE A 820 -15.62 4.73 -7.76
CA PHE A 820 -16.74 5.64 -7.65
C PHE A 820 -17.17 5.88 -6.20
N ILE A 821 -17.14 7.15 -5.77
CA ILE A 821 -17.68 7.61 -4.49
C ILE A 821 -18.90 8.49 -4.77
N PRO A 822 -20.10 8.12 -4.29
CA PRO A 822 -21.28 8.97 -4.41
C PRO A 822 -21.07 10.34 -3.73
N PRO A 823 -21.48 11.46 -4.35
CA PRO A 823 -21.29 12.80 -3.79
C PRO A 823 -21.82 12.97 -2.36
N TYR A 824 -22.95 12.33 -2.04
CA TYR A 824 -23.60 12.45 -0.73
C TYR A 824 -22.84 11.74 0.41
N GLU A 825 -21.80 10.95 0.11
CA GLU A 825 -20.95 10.33 1.14
C GLU A 825 -19.84 11.27 1.61
N VAL A 826 -19.52 12.29 0.82
CA VAL A 826 -18.43 13.22 1.07
C VAL A 826 -18.96 14.54 1.57
N VAL A 827 -18.39 15.02 2.68
CA VAL A 827 -18.72 16.33 3.24
C VAL A 827 -17.50 17.23 3.08
N LEU A 828 -17.69 18.36 2.40
CA LEU A 828 -16.65 19.38 2.31
C LEU A 828 -16.50 20.14 3.63
N GLY A 829 -15.25 20.38 4.00
CA GLY A 829 -14.86 21.19 5.14
C GLY A 829 -14.13 22.46 4.71
N LYS A 830 -13.07 22.80 5.45
CA LYS A 830 -12.30 24.03 5.23
C LYS A 830 -11.53 23.98 3.91
N HIS A 831 -11.58 25.07 3.15
CA HIS A 831 -10.73 25.28 1.98
C HIS A 831 -9.24 25.34 2.38
N ILE A 832 -8.41 24.51 1.72
CA ILE A 832 -6.97 24.41 1.93
C ILE A 832 -6.22 25.35 0.99
N ALA A 833 -6.45 25.18 -0.31
CA ALA A 833 -5.67 25.83 -1.35
C ALA A 833 -6.45 25.91 -2.65
N GLN A 834 -6.25 27.01 -3.36
CA GLN A 834 -6.77 27.22 -4.69
C GLN A 834 -5.67 26.93 -5.72
N GLY A 835 -5.89 25.92 -6.55
CA GLY A 835 -4.99 25.53 -7.64
C GLY A 835 -5.45 26.04 -9.01
N GLY A 836 -4.60 25.88 -10.02
CA GLY A 836 -4.90 26.25 -11.40
C GLY A 836 -6.02 25.44 -12.07
N PHE A 837 -6.39 24.28 -11.49
CA PHE A 837 -7.35 23.34 -12.09
C PHE A 837 -8.54 23.02 -11.18
N GLY A 838 -8.48 23.46 -9.92
CA GLY A 838 -9.41 23.02 -8.90
C GLY A 838 -9.11 23.63 -7.56
N ASP A 839 -10.09 23.55 -6.67
CA ASP A 839 -9.97 23.97 -5.29
C ASP A 839 -9.83 22.72 -4.41
N VAL A 840 -8.96 22.80 -3.39
CA VAL A 840 -8.63 21.70 -2.50
C VAL A 840 -9.21 22.00 -1.12
N TYR A 841 -9.94 21.04 -0.56
CA TYR A 841 -10.62 21.16 0.72
C TYR A 841 -10.20 20.03 1.65
N TYR A 842 -10.16 20.31 2.95
CA TYR A 842 -10.35 19.25 3.94
C TYR A 842 -11.79 18.77 3.80
N GLY A 843 -12.04 17.49 3.99
CA GLY A 843 -13.37 16.91 3.97
C GLY A 843 -13.49 15.73 4.91
N LYS A 844 -14.70 15.19 5.00
CA LYS A 844 -14.98 13.94 5.71
C LYS A 844 -15.65 12.94 4.78
N TRP A 845 -15.21 11.70 4.81
CA TRP A 845 -15.83 10.56 4.14
C TRP A 845 -16.03 9.46 5.18
N PHE A 846 -17.29 9.07 5.42
CA PHE A 846 -17.67 8.25 6.59
C PHE A 846 -17.09 8.78 7.91
N ASP A 847 -17.19 10.10 8.11
CA ASP A 847 -16.66 10.84 9.26
C ASP A 847 -15.14 10.77 9.47
N THR A 848 -14.44 10.08 8.57
CA THR A 848 -12.98 10.03 8.49
C THR A 848 -12.43 11.23 7.72
N GLU A 849 -11.36 11.84 8.23
CA GLU A 849 -10.72 12.98 7.58
C GLU A 849 -10.06 12.61 6.24
N VAL A 850 -10.35 13.38 5.21
CA VAL A 850 -9.84 13.20 3.85
C VAL A 850 -9.53 14.55 3.20
N VAL A 851 -8.82 14.52 2.07
CA VAL A 851 -8.67 15.68 1.18
C VAL A 851 -9.58 15.51 -0.02
N VAL A 852 -10.35 16.55 -0.33
CA VAL A 852 -11.25 16.59 -1.49
C VAL A 852 -10.75 17.61 -2.49
N LYS A 853 -10.44 17.17 -3.71
CA LYS A 853 -10.00 18.04 -4.81
C LYS A 853 -11.15 18.20 -5.81
N ILE A 854 -11.71 19.39 -5.88
CA ILE A 854 -12.84 19.72 -6.76
C ILE A 854 -12.32 20.37 -8.03
N LEU A 855 -12.77 19.89 -9.19
CA LEU A 855 -12.41 20.49 -10.48
C LEU A 855 -13.27 21.71 -10.80
N LYS A 856 -12.65 22.77 -11.31
CA LYS A 856 -13.38 23.97 -11.74
C LYS A 856 -14.02 23.74 -13.10
N SER A 857 -15.32 24.03 -13.21
CA SER A 857 -15.99 24.17 -14.51
C SER A 857 -15.43 25.40 -15.23
N GLN A 858 -14.96 25.23 -16.48
CA GLN A 858 -14.34 26.29 -17.28
C GLN A 858 -15.27 27.48 -17.60
N ALA A 859 -16.55 27.42 -17.22
CA ALA A 859 -17.51 28.50 -17.42
C ALA A 859 -17.22 29.78 -16.60
N SER A 860 -16.39 29.72 -15.54
CA SER A 860 -16.19 30.84 -14.60
C SER A 860 -14.99 31.74 -14.88
N ALA A 861 -14.11 31.39 -15.83
CA ALA A 861 -12.82 32.09 -16.03
C ALA A 861 -12.88 33.36 -16.92
N THR A 862 -14.06 33.83 -17.35
CA THR A 862 -14.20 34.94 -18.32
C THR A 862 -14.65 36.29 -17.74
N SER A 863 -14.77 36.46 -16.42
CA SER A 863 -15.29 37.72 -15.85
C SER A 863 -14.27 38.85 -15.63
N SER A 864 -13.01 38.74 -16.09
CA SER A 864 -12.00 39.80 -15.87
C SER A 864 -11.19 40.25 -17.09
N SER A 865 -11.73 40.18 -18.31
CA SER A 865 -11.16 40.89 -19.47
C SER A 865 -12.24 41.66 -20.23
N LYS A 866 -12.20 43.00 -20.09
CA LYS A 866 -13.03 43.94 -20.86
C LYS A 866 -12.77 43.80 -22.36
N GLY A 867 -13.85 43.70 -23.14
CA GLY A 867 -13.91 44.13 -24.54
C GLY A 867 -13.45 43.12 -25.59
N GLY A 868 -14.34 42.22 -25.99
CA GLY A 868 -14.22 41.42 -27.21
C GLY A 868 -15.49 40.62 -27.43
N SER A 869 -16.10 40.74 -28.60
CA SER A 869 -17.35 40.07 -28.99
C SER A 869 -17.27 38.56 -28.74
N PRO A 870 -18.38 37.90 -28.34
CA PRO A 870 -18.38 36.47 -28.06
C PRO A 870 -18.12 35.69 -29.36
N PRO A 871 -17.25 34.65 -29.35
CA PRO A 871 -17.16 33.75 -30.48
C PRO A 871 -18.44 32.92 -30.54
N THR A 872 -19.13 33.01 -31.67
CA THR A 872 -20.24 32.13 -32.06
C THR A 872 -19.77 30.67 -32.15
N SER A 873 -20.49 29.79 -31.45
CA SER A 873 -20.59 28.34 -31.65
C SER A 873 -19.27 27.56 -31.79
N CYS A 874 -18.71 27.12 -30.67
CA CYS A 874 -17.89 25.91 -30.61
C CYS A 874 -18.60 24.86 -29.75
N SER A 875 -18.89 23.73 -30.40
CA SER A 875 -19.53 22.51 -29.92
C SER A 875 -18.89 21.92 -28.66
N GLY A 876 -19.68 21.18 -27.85
CA GLY A 876 -19.34 20.59 -26.55
C GLY A 876 -18.20 19.55 -26.47
N SER A 877 -17.28 19.48 -27.44
CA SER A 877 -16.20 18.49 -27.47
C SER A 877 -15.19 18.67 -26.33
N ASN A 878 -14.90 19.90 -25.89
CA ASN A 878 -13.84 20.15 -24.91
C ASN A 878 -14.19 19.66 -23.48
N GLU A 879 -15.46 19.57 -23.12
CA GLU A 879 -15.87 19.13 -21.78
C GLU A 879 -15.95 17.60 -21.68
N GLU A 880 -16.44 16.92 -22.72
CA GLU A 880 -16.40 15.46 -22.84
C GLU A 880 -14.96 14.95 -22.86
N ASP A 881 -14.08 15.58 -23.64
CA ASP A 881 -12.64 15.26 -23.66
C ASP A 881 -11.99 15.46 -22.28
N ALA A 882 -12.36 16.51 -21.54
CA ALA A 882 -11.85 16.73 -20.19
C ALA A 882 -12.35 15.68 -19.19
N MET A 883 -13.59 15.20 -19.35
CA MET A 883 -14.16 14.15 -18.52
C MET A 883 -13.53 12.78 -18.79
N GLU A 884 -13.26 12.45 -20.04
CA GLU A 884 -12.55 11.22 -20.40
C GLU A 884 -11.14 11.20 -19.79
N LEU A 885 -10.45 12.34 -19.82
CA LEU A 885 -9.15 12.48 -19.17
C LEU A 885 -9.25 12.35 -17.64
N PHE A 886 -10.31 12.87 -17.01
CA PHE A 886 -10.58 12.67 -15.58
C PHE A 886 -10.73 11.19 -15.25
N ARG A 887 -11.54 10.46 -16.02
CA ARG A 887 -11.78 9.03 -15.79
C ARG A 887 -10.50 8.23 -15.93
N ARG A 888 -9.76 8.45 -17.02
CA ARG A 888 -8.47 7.79 -17.24
C ARG A 888 -7.47 8.07 -16.11
N GLU A 889 -7.48 9.27 -15.58
CA GLU A 889 -6.63 9.64 -14.46
C GLU A 889 -7.07 8.99 -13.15
N ALA A 890 -8.37 8.93 -12.88
CA ALA A 890 -8.93 8.20 -11.75
C ALA A 890 -8.59 6.70 -11.84
N ASP A 891 -8.72 6.09 -13.02
CA ASP A 891 -8.36 4.69 -13.26
C ASP A 891 -6.88 4.42 -12.96
N HIS A 892 -5.98 5.25 -13.51
CA HIS A 892 -4.55 5.10 -13.24
C HIS A 892 -4.21 5.33 -11.77
N TRP A 893 -4.67 6.43 -11.18
CA TRP A 893 -4.33 6.79 -9.80
C TRP A 893 -4.93 5.80 -8.79
N PHE A 894 -6.15 5.31 -9.01
CA PHE A 894 -6.78 4.33 -8.12
C PHE A 894 -6.02 3.00 -8.05
N MET A 895 -5.35 2.61 -9.14
CA MET A 895 -4.50 1.42 -9.17
C MET A 895 -3.13 1.64 -8.49
N LEU A 896 -2.75 2.89 -8.18
CA LEU A 896 -1.47 3.18 -7.55
C LEU A 896 -1.51 2.89 -6.06
N ASN A 897 -0.56 2.06 -5.64
CA ASN A 897 -0.45 1.64 -4.28
C ASN A 897 1.01 1.58 -3.81
N HIS A 898 1.44 2.68 -3.19
CA HIS A 898 2.81 2.81 -2.68
C HIS A 898 2.86 3.75 -1.47
N GLN A 899 3.75 3.50 -0.51
CA GLN A 899 3.86 4.32 0.71
C GLN A 899 4.23 5.78 0.40
N ASN A 900 5.06 5.98 -0.63
CA ASN A 900 5.57 7.30 -1.04
C ASN A 900 4.79 7.98 -2.18
N VAL A 901 3.57 7.53 -2.46
CA VAL A 901 2.65 8.16 -3.42
C VAL A 901 1.34 8.44 -2.69
N VAL A 902 0.75 9.63 -2.89
CA VAL A 902 -0.53 9.98 -2.27
C VAL A 902 -1.60 8.99 -2.72
N HIS A 903 -2.28 8.35 -1.77
CA HIS A 903 -3.32 7.37 -2.10
C HIS A 903 -4.63 8.01 -2.54
N LEU A 904 -5.25 7.48 -3.59
CA LEU A 904 -6.60 7.83 -3.99
C LEU A 904 -7.59 6.85 -3.34
N TYR A 905 -8.50 7.37 -2.51
CA TYR A 905 -9.57 6.55 -1.94
C TYR A 905 -10.71 6.34 -2.93
N GLY A 906 -10.94 7.30 -3.81
CA GLY A 906 -11.90 7.22 -4.90
C GLY A 906 -12.18 8.58 -5.51
N ALA A 907 -13.14 8.64 -6.42
CA ALA A 907 -13.49 9.84 -7.16
C ALA A 907 -14.96 9.83 -7.58
N CYS A 908 -15.47 11.00 -7.98
CA CYS A 908 -16.78 11.15 -8.59
C CYS A 908 -16.62 11.90 -9.91
N HIS A 909 -17.10 11.30 -11.01
CA HIS A 909 -17.09 11.93 -12.33
C HIS A 909 -18.45 12.54 -12.71
N VAL A 910 -19.51 12.23 -11.98
CA VAL A 910 -20.86 12.77 -12.20
C VAL A 910 -21.15 13.96 -11.28
N GLY A 911 -22.11 14.80 -11.66
CA GLY A 911 -22.43 16.00 -10.90
C GLY A 911 -21.26 16.98 -10.88
N THR A 912 -20.76 17.32 -9.68
CA THR A 912 -19.53 18.10 -9.52
C THR A 912 -18.34 17.15 -9.39
N PRO A 913 -17.42 17.08 -10.38
CA PRO A 913 -16.34 16.12 -10.34
C PRO A 913 -15.31 16.40 -9.24
N PHE A 914 -14.93 15.37 -8.50
CA PHE A 914 -13.94 15.47 -7.42
C PHE A 914 -13.12 14.20 -7.22
N PHE A 915 -11.94 14.34 -6.62
CA PHE A 915 -11.14 13.24 -6.09
C PHE A 915 -11.15 13.27 -4.56
N VAL A 916 -11.14 12.10 -3.92
CA VAL A 916 -11.00 11.92 -2.48
C VAL A 916 -9.68 11.17 -2.23
N CYS A 917 -8.72 11.82 -1.58
CA CYS A 917 -7.40 11.26 -1.38
C CYS A 917 -6.88 11.43 0.05
N GLU A 918 -5.76 10.79 0.32
CA GLU A 918 -5.08 10.79 1.61
C GLU A 918 -4.71 12.22 2.08
N PRO A 919 -4.95 12.56 3.37
CA PRO A 919 -4.48 13.80 3.94
C PRO A 919 -2.97 13.79 4.20
N ALA A 920 -2.37 14.98 4.21
CA ALA A 920 -0.96 15.18 4.53
C ALA A 920 -0.82 16.10 5.75
N LYS A 921 0.18 15.83 6.61
CA LYS A 921 0.52 16.71 7.75
C LYS A 921 0.99 18.07 7.26
N SER A 922 1.79 18.08 6.20
CA SER A 922 2.26 19.30 5.53
C SER A 922 2.18 19.12 4.03
N THR A 923 1.67 20.15 3.35
CA THR A 923 1.53 20.19 1.89
C THR A 923 2.81 20.67 1.19
N SER A 924 3.92 20.85 1.91
CA SER A 924 5.18 21.33 1.34
C SER A 924 6.39 20.75 2.08
N LEU A 925 7.19 19.95 1.38
CA LEU A 925 8.43 19.40 1.91
C LEU A 925 9.41 20.50 2.33
N ASN A 926 9.47 21.61 1.59
CA ASN A 926 10.28 22.78 1.95
C ASN A 926 9.94 23.31 3.36
N SER A 927 8.63 23.41 3.65
CA SER A 927 8.17 23.91 4.95
C SER A 927 8.55 22.95 6.07
N HIS A 928 8.44 21.64 5.81
CA HIS A 928 8.77 20.61 6.78
C HIS A 928 10.27 20.54 7.12
N VAL A 929 11.15 20.51 6.10
CA VAL A 929 12.61 20.44 6.37
C VAL A 929 13.11 21.70 7.07
N LYS A 930 12.48 22.85 6.82
CA LYS A 930 12.76 24.10 7.53
C LYS A 930 12.32 24.02 9.00
N GLU A 931 11.10 23.52 9.26
CA GLU A 931 10.59 23.31 10.61
C GLU A 931 11.49 22.37 11.43
N LEU A 932 11.91 21.24 10.84
CA LEU A 932 12.85 20.30 11.47
C LEU A 932 14.18 20.98 11.81
N ALA A 933 14.71 21.79 10.91
CA ALA A 933 15.97 22.49 11.13
C ALA A 933 15.84 23.54 12.24
N CYS A 934 14.75 24.33 12.26
CA CYS A 934 14.47 25.32 13.31
C CYS A 934 14.31 24.70 14.70
N ALA A 935 13.85 23.46 14.80
CA ALA A 935 13.70 22.76 16.08
C ALA A 935 15.03 22.30 16.70
N ARG A 936 16.16 22.33 15.95
CA ARG A 936 17.45 21.85 16.45
C ARG A 936 18.17 22.91 17.31
N PRO A 937 18.79 22.51 18.43
CA PRO A 937 19.62 23.43 19.23
C PRO A 937 20.77 24.01 18.40
N GLY A 938 20.93 25.33 18.40
CA GLY A 938 22.02 26.02 17.69
C GLY A 938 21.77 26.31 16.21
N TYR A 939 20.53 26.17 15.72
CA TYR A 939 20.18 26.53 14.34
C TYR A 939 20.43 28.03 14.05
N ASN A 940 21.17 28.30 12.96
CA ASN A 940 21.41 29.65 12.49
C ASN A 940 20.26 30.10 11.58
N TYR A 941 19.44 31.06 12.05
CA TYR A 941 18.31 31.61 11.28
C TYR A 941 18.73 32.35 10.00
N GLU A 942 20.02 32.71 9.84
CA GLU A 942 20.53 33.30 8.61
C GLU A 942 20.80 32.24 7.52
N GLU A 943 20.95 30.95 7.90
CA GLU A 943 21.08 29.87 6.94
C GLU A 943 19.71 29.44 6.39
N LYS A 944 19.50 29.69 5.10
CA LYS A 944 18.31 29.18 4.39
C LYS A 944 18.42 27.67 4.14
N GLY A 945 17.28 26.97 4.17
CA GLY A 945 17.18 25.53 3.89
C GLY A 945 17.08 24.63 5.14
N GLY A 946 16.93 23.32 4.90
CA GLY A 946 16.90 22.28 5.94
C GLY A 946 18.29 21.70 6.27
N ASP A 947 18.32 20.76 7.22
CA ASP A 947 19.51 19.97 7.53
C ASP A 947 19.83 18.97 6.39
N PRO A 948 21.09 18.81 5.95
CA PRO A 948 21.44 17.94 4.84
C PRO A 948 21.00 16.48 5.02
N ALA A 949 21.12 15.90 6.23
CA ALA A 949 20.75 14.50 6.46
C ALA A 949 19.23 14.29 6.37
N ASP A 950 18.45 15.24 6.91
CA ASP A 950 16.98 15.22 6.80
C ASP A 950 16.53 15.41 5.35
N ILE A 951 17.16 16.33 4.61
CA ILE A 951 16.87 16.55 3.19
C ILE A 951 17.17 15.28 2.38
N MET A 952 18.36 14.68 2.54
CA MET A 952 18.72 13.46 1.80
C MET A 952 17.77 12.31 2.11
N ARG A 953 17.39 12.12 3.39
CA ARG A 953 16.36 11.13 3.76
C ARG A 953 15.04 11.38 3.02
N CYS A 954 14.58 12.62 2.97
CA CYS A 954 13.33 12.96 2.28
C CYS A 954 13.44 12.78 0.76
N LEU A 955 14.57 13.13 0.16
CA LEU A 955 14.84 12.97 -1.27
C LEU A 955 14.90 11.50 -1.68
N VAL A 956 15.49 10.62 -0.86
CA VAL A 956 15.45 9.17 -1.12
C VAL A 956 14.01 8.69 -1.19
N LEU A 957 13.17 9.02 -0.20
CA LEU A 957 11.76 8.62 -0.17
C LEU A 957 10.95 9.20 -1.33
N ALA A 958 11.20 10.45 -1.69
CA ALA A 958 10.63 11.11 -2.86
C ALA A 958 11.02 10.41 -4.17
N GLY A 959 12.29 10.05 -4.32
CA GLY A 959 12.81 9.35 -5.49
C GLY A 959 12.25 7.93 -5.64
N ILE A 960 12.05 7.20 -4.53
CA ILE A 960 11.36 5.89 -4.54
C ILE A 960 9.92 6.05 -5.04
N GLY A 961 9.19 7.07 -4.56
CA GLY A 961 7.84 7.36 -5.06
C GLY A 961 7.78 7.71 -6.55
N LEU A 962 8.75 8.49 -7.05
CA LEU A 962 8.83 8.83 -8.47
C LEU A 962 9.19 7.60 -9.33
N LYS A 963 10.11 6.77 -8.86
CA LYS A 963 10.50 5.51 -9.51
C LYS A 963 9.30 4.58 -9.67
N TYR A 964 8.49 4.44 -8.63
CA TYR A 964 7.25 3.66 -8.67
C TYR A 964 6.27 4.12 -9.77
N LEU A 965 6.13 5.44 -9.97
CA LEU A 965 5.32 6.01 -11.06
C LEU A 965 5.92 5.68 -12.44
N HIS A 966 7.23 5.86 -12.61
CA HIS A 966 7.93 5.62 -13.88
C HIS A 966 7.86 4.16 -14.32
N GLU A 967 7.98 3.21 -13.40
CA GLU A 967 7.82 1.77 -13.67
C GLU A 967 6.43 1.39 -14.18
N ARG A 968 5.42 2.22 -13.90
CA ARG A 968 4.04 2.08 -14.38
C ARG A 968 3.74 2.96 -15.59
N GLY A 969 4.77 3.54 -16.21
CA GLY A 969 4.66 4.38 -17.40
C GLY A 969 4.08 5.77 -17.14
N ILE A 970 4.02 6.21 -15.88
CA ILE A 970 3.45 7.51 -15.50
C ILE A 970 4.58 8.54 -15.38
N VAL A 971 4.51 9.60 -16.18
CA VAL A 971 5.40 10.78 -16.09
C VAL A 971 4.67 11.88 -15.31
N HIS A 972 5.28 12.40 -14.25
CA HIS A 972 4.66 13.38 -13.35
C HIS A 972 4.48 14.76 -14.01
N CYS A 973 5.44 15.24 -14.79
CA CYS A 973 5.39 16.47 -15.59
C CYS A 973 5.34 17.83 -14.82
N ASP A 974 5.29 17.84 -13.49
CA ASP A 974 5.17 19.08 -12.68
C ASP A 974 5.95 18.98 -11.36
N LEU A 975 7.10 18.32 -11.36
CA LEU A 975 7.89 18.17 -10.14
C LEU A 975 8.35 19.54 -9.60
N LYS A 976 8.08 19.76 -8.31
CA LYS A 976 8.48 20.92 -7.50
C LYS A 976 8.39 20.56 -6.02
N GLY A 977 9.09 21.28 -5.14
CA GLY A 977 9.12 21.02 -3.70
C GLY A 977 7.75 20.91 -3.02
N ASN A 978 6.74 21.61 -3.55
CA ASN A 978 5.37 21.59 -3.03
C ASN A 978 4.55 20.34 -3.42
N ASN A 979 5.01 19.56 -4.39
CA ASN A 979 4.34 18.31 -4.78
C ASN A 979 4.83 17.11 -3.96
N PHE A 980 5.87 17.30 -3.14
CA PHE A 980 6.27 16.37 -2.11
C PHE A 980 5.60 16.78 -0.79
N MET A 981 4.66 15.95 -0.36
CA MET A 981 3.92 16.13 0.88
C MET A 981 4.51 15.27 1.99
N VAL A 982 4.24 15.62 3.24
CA VAL A 982 4.62 14.83 4.40
C VAL A 982 3.40 14.08 4.90
N GLY A 983 3.51 12.77 5.01
CA GLY A 983 2.43 11.93 5.54
C GLY A 983 2.05 12.32 6.96
N THR A 984 0.88 11.87 7.40
CA THR A 984 0.34 12.19 8.73
C THR A 984 1.26 11.73 9.86
N ASP A 985 2.03 10.65 9.65
CA ASP A 985 3.05 10.15 10.57
C ASP A 985 4.26 11.08 10.77
N GLY A 986 4.38 12.14 9.98
CA GLY A 986 5.47 13.11 10.01
C GLY A 986 6.82 12.57 9.53
N LYS A 987 6.87 11.35 8.98
CA LYS A 987 8.11 10.67 8.56
C LYS A 987 8.10 10.28 7.10
N THR A 988 6.95 9.86 6.58
CA THR A 988 6.79 9.47 5.17
C THR A 988 6.72 10.69 4.27
N ILE A 989 7.31 10.57 3.07
CA ILE A 989 7.19 11.56 2.00
C ILE A 989 6.30 10.99 0.93
N LYS A 990 5.27 11.75 0.52
CA LYS A 990 4.25 11.33 -0.45
C LYS A 990 4.25 12.26 -1.64
N LEU A 991 4.48 11.68 -2.81
CA LEU A 991 4.38 12.39 -4.10
C LEU A 991 2.91 12.57 -4.47
N GLY A 992 2.48 13.80 -4.69
CA GLY A 992 1.10 14.18 -5.05
C GLY A 992 1.04 15.02 -6.33
N ASP A 993 -0.18 15.36 -6.77
CA ASP A 993 -0.44 16.24 -7.93
C ASP A 993 0.09 15.75 -9.30
N PHE A 994 0.48 14.47 -9.39
CA PHE A 994 0.62 13.75 -10.66
C PHE A 994 -0.75 13.49 -11.31
N GLY A 995 -1.80 13.33 -10.48
CA GLY A 995 -3.23 13.21 -10.75
C GLY A 995 -3.89 14.26 -11.66
N MET A 996 -3.12 15.24 -12.14
CA MET A 996 -3.60 16.39 -12.91
C MET A 996 -2.68 16.69 -14.12
N SER A 997 -1.64 15.87 -14.31
CA SER A 997 -0.63 16.00 -15.36
C SER A 997 -1.22 15.79 -16.76
N VAL A 998 -2.19 14.90 -16.88
CA VAL A 998 -2.92 14.61 -18.12
C VAL A 998 -3.89 15.73 -18.49
N LEU A 999 -4.64 16.28 -17.51
CA LEU A 999 -5.55 17.41 -17.72
C LEU A 999 -4.81 18.69 -18.14
N LYS A 1000 -3.54 18.86 -17.72
CA LYS A 1000 -2.65 19.94 -18.19
C LYS A 1000 -2.40 19.89 -19.71
N ARG A 1001 -2.53 18.73 -20.37
CA ARG A 1001 -2.29 18.54 -21.81
C ARG A 1001 -3.48 18.98 -22.68
N SER A 1002 -4.70 19.03 -22.12
CA SER A 1002 -5.93 19.37 -22.85
C SER A 1002 -6.13 20.88 -23.05
N GLY A 1003 -5.27 21.71 -22.43
CA GLY A 1003 -5.26 23.16 -22.61
C GLY A 1003 -4.79 23.60 -24.01
N LYS A 1004 -5.67 23.47 -25.00
CA LYS A 1004 -5.61 23.95 -26.40
C LYS A 1004 -4.74 23.12 -27.38
N GLY A 1005 -5.43 22.27 -28.14
CA GLY A 1005 -5.30 22.16 -29.60
C GLY A 1005 -4.01 21.55 -30.16
N ARG A 1006 -4.19 20.45 -30.89
CA ARG A 1006 -3.22 19.86 -31.83
C ARG A 1006 -2.42 20.94 -32.60
N HIS A 1007 -1.09 20.89 -32.49
CA HIS A 1007 -0.10 21.52 -33.38
C HIS A 1007 0.11 23.05 -33.39
N THR A 1008 -0.23 23.83 -32.35
CA THR A 1008 0.29 25.22 -32.26
C THR A 1008 0.90 25.53 -30.90
N ALA A 1009 2.00 26.29 -30.91
CA ALA A 1009 2.93 26.55 -29.80
C ALA A 1009 2.24 26.67 -28.42
N HIS A 1010 2.40 25.61 -27.60
CA HIS A 1010 1.76 25.50 -26.30
C HIS A 1010 2.27 26.56 -25.32
N ALA A 1011 1.34 27.23 -24.63
CA ALA A 1011 1.65 28.00 -23.44
C ALA A 1011 2.17 27.04 -22.37
N ILE A 1012 3.45 27.12 -22.05
CA ILE A 1012 4.06 26.40 -20.93
C ILE A 1012 3.42 26.95 -19.65
N ALA A 1013 2.37 26.30 -19.14
CA ALA A 1013 1.73 26.72 -17.90
C ALA A 1013 2.47 26.12 -16.69
N GLY A 1014 2.79 26.96 -15.69
CA GLY A 1014 3.29 26.58 -14.37
C GLY A 1014 4.75 26.12 -14.31
N ALA A 1015 5.38 26.32 -13.14
CA ALA A 1015 6.67 25.76 -12.71
C ALA A 1015 7.84 25.82 -13.72
N VAL A 1016 7.92 26.88 -14.54
CA VAL A 1016 8.99 27.07 -15.55
C VAL A 1016 10.41 26.82 -14.99
N PRO A 1017 10.76 27.24 -13.74
CA PRO A 1017 12.10 26.99 -13.19
C PRO A 1017 12.50 25.53 -13.00
N TRP A 1018 11.55 24.59 -12.99
CA TRP A 1018 11.82 23.14 -12.82
C TRP A 1018 11.76 22.37 -14.14
N LYS A 1019 11.30 23.01 -15.23
CA LYS A 1019 11.05 22.30 -16.48
C LYS A 1019 12.32 22.06 -17.28
N ALA A 1020 12.41 20.86 -17.85
CA ALA A 1020 13.51 20.42 -18.68
C ALA A 1020 13.60 21.21 -20.01
N PRO A 1021 14.80 21.34 -20.62
CA PRO A 1021 15.01 22.10 -21.85
C PRO A 1021 14.12 21.69 -23.03
N GLU A 1022 13.97 20.39 -23.28
CA GLU A 1022 13.11 19.81 -24.32
C GLU A 1022 11.64 20.16 -24.09
N TYR A 1023 11.19 20.05 -22.84
CA TYR A 1023 9.81 20.39 -22.49
C TYR A 1023 9.54 21.89 -22.65
N LEU A 1024 10.52 22.75 -22.32
CA LEU A 1024 10.43 24.19 -22.57
C LEU A 1024 10.49 24.57 -24.06
N LYS A 1025 11.04 23.71 -24.93
CA LYS A 1025 11.04 23.91 -26.39
C LYS A 1025 9.72 23.47 -27.04
N GLY A 1026 8.92 22.68 -26.34
CA GLY A 1026 7.60 22.21 -26.78
C GLY A 1026 7.51 20.73 -27.08
N ASP A 1027 8.54 19.94 -26.75
CA ASP A 1027 8.49 18.48 -26.85
C ASP A 1027 7.63 17.89 -25.73
N ASP A 1028 7.11 16.68 -25.95
CA ASP A 1028 6.36 15.96 -24.90
C ASP A 1028 7.27 15.63 -23.71
N PRO A 1029 6.79 15.76 -22.46
CA PRO A 1029 7.55 15.40 -21.27
C PRO A 1029 7.81 13.89 -21.23
N THR A 1030 8.99 13.52 -20.73
CA THR A 1030 9.44 12.13 -20.61
C THR A 1030 9.85 11.82 -19.18
N VAL A 1031 10.12 10.54 -18.88
CA VAL A 1031 10.75 10.14 -17.60
C VAL A 1031 12.06 10.90 -17.33
N MET A 1032 12.81 11.24 -18.39
CA MET A 1032 14.05 12.02 -18.27
C MET A 1032 13.78 13.51 -18.03
N SER A 1033 12.63 14.03 -18.46
CA SER A 1033 12.20 15.38 -18.10
C SER A 1033 11.85 15.47 -16.61
N ASP A 1034 11.28 14.41 -16.04
CA ASP A 1034 11.07 14.30 -14.59
C ASP A 1034 12.40 14.20 -13.81
N VAL A 1035 13.39 13.45 -14.31
CA VAL A 1035 14.73 13.40 -13.68
C VAL A 1035 15.35 14.80 -13.59
N TYR A 1036 15.24 15.61 -14.65
CA TYR A 1036 15.66 17.01 -14.63
C TYR A 1036 14.90 17.82 -13.57
N GLY A 1037 13.58 17.70 -13.54
CA GLY A 1037 12.72 18.39 -12.58
C GLY A 1037 13.01 17.99 -11.13
N PHE A 1038 13.34 16.71 -10.90
CA PHE A 1038 13.77 16.21 -9.59
C PHE A 1038 15.10 16.82 -9.16
N GLY A 1039 16.07 16.97 -10.08
CA GLY A 1039 17.32 17.69 -9.82
C GLY A 1039 17.09 19.14 -9.38
N MET A 1040 16.11 19.82 -10.00
CA MET A 1040 15.70 21.17 -9.60
C MET A 1040 15.04 21.19 -8.22
N CYS A 1041 14.29 20.15 -7.84
CA CYS A 1041 13.74 20.01 -6.48
C CYS A 1041 14.84 19.80 -5.43
N ILE A 1042 15.91 19.07 -5.75
CA ILE A 1042 17.07 18.91 -4.85
C ILE A 1042 17.73 20.28 -4.61
N LEU A 1043 17.94 21.07 -5.66
CA LEU A 1043 18.49 22.43 -5.53
C LEU A 1043 17.58 23.35 -4.72
N GLU A 1044 16.26 23.23 -4.92
CA GLU A 1044 15.26 23.99 -4.16
C GLU A 1044 15.35 23.70 -2.65
N LEU A 1045 15.36 22.42 -2.27
CA LEU A 1045 15.38 21.99 -0.87
C LEU A 1045 16.69 22.34 -0.17
N ILE A 1046 17.83 22.18 -0.85
CA ILE A 1046 19.16 22.44 -0.28
C ILE A 1046 19.44 23.95 -0.17
N SER A 1047 19.02 24.74 -1.15
CA SER A 1047 19.21 26.20 -1.11
C SER A 1047 18.16 26.91 -0.26
N GLY A 1048 16.99 26.29 -0.03
CA GLY A 1048 15.83 26.92 0.58
C GLY A 1048 15.19 28.00 -0.29
N THR A 1049 15.52 28.05 -1.58
CA THR A 1049 15.02 29.04 -2.54
C THR A 1049 14.64 28.37 -3.86
N PHE A 1050 13.67 28.94 -4.59
CA PHE A 1050 13.29 28.39 -5.89
C PHE A 1050 14.49 28.38 -6.87
N PRO A 1051 14.57 27.38 -7.77
CA PRO A 1051 15.56 27.40 -8.84
C PRO A 1051 15.46 28.70 -9.61
N TRP A 1052 16.60 29.28 -9.99
CA TRP A 1052 16.66 30.56 -10.72
C TRP A 1052 15.99 31.75 -9.99
N ALA A 1053 15.94 31.73 -8.65
CA ALA A 1053 15.32 32.77 -7.84
C ALA A 1053 15.70 34.20 -8.30
N GLY A 1054 14.69 35.04 -8.48
CA GLY A 1054 14.85 36.44 -8.91
C GLY A 1054 14.84 36.67 -10.43
N LEU A 1055 14.79 35.61 -11.25
CA LEU A 1055 14.68 35.73 -12.71
C LEU A 1055 13.22 35.58 -13.20
N PRO A 1056 12.76 36.44 -14.14
CA PRO A 1056 11.49 36.22 -14.84
C PRO A 1056 11.49 34.93 -15.68
N GLU A 1057 10.33 34.30 -15.86
CA GLU A 1057 10.20 33.02 -16.61
C GLU A 1057 10.82 33.06 -18.01
N ALA A 1058 10.72 34.19 -18.72
CA ALA A 1058 11.33 34.35 -20.04
C ALA A 1058 12.88 34.29 -19.98
N ALA A 1059 13.47 34.86 -18.93
CA ALA A 1059 14.91 34.79 -18.71
C ALA A 1059 15.33 33.36 -18.36
N VAL A 1060 14.58 32.68 -17.47
CA VAL A 1060 14.81 31.27 -17.15
C VAL A 1060 14.77 30.42 -18.40
N LYS A 1061 13.73 30.55 -19.24
CA LYS A 1061 13.61 29.83 -20.50
C LYS A 1061 14.81 30.11 -21.42
N PHE A 1062 15.28 31.34 -21.50
CA PHE A 1062 16.48 31.68 -22.28
C PHE A 1062 17.75 31.04 -21.71
N HIS A 1063 17.97 31.08 -20.39
CA HIS A 1063 19.13 30.47 -19.74
C HIS A 1063 19.16 28.95 -19.94
N VAL A 1064 18.03 28.28 -19.73
CA VAL A 1064 17.91 26.83 -19.85
C VAL A 1064 18.02 26.39 -21.32
N THR A 1065 17.26 27.01 -22.23
CA THR A 1065 17.18 26.52 -23.62
C THR A 1065 18.29 27.03 -24.54
N LYS A 1066 18.79 28.27 -24.34
CA LYS A 1066 19.79 28.91 -25.22
C LYS A 1066 21.19 28.93 -24.63
N ARG A 1067 21.35 29.24 -23.33
CA ARG A 1067 22.67 29.22 -22.68
C ARG A 1067 23.08 27.85 -22.16
N LYS A 1068 22.16 26.88 -22.13
CA LYS A 1068 22.39 25.53 -21.57
C LYS A 1068 22.94 25.58 -20.14
N ALA A 1069 22.49 26.56 -19.35
CA ALA A 1069 23.01 26.83 -18.02
C ALA A 1069 22.13 26.17 -16.94
N LEU A 1070 22.74 25.91 -15.77
CA LEU A 1070 22.07 25.52 -14.53
C LEU A 1070 22.01 26.69 -13.54
N PRO A 1071 21.12 26.66 -12.52
CA PRO A 1071 21.17 27.60 -11.42
C PRO A 1071 22.54 27.61 -10.72
N PRO A 1072 22.90 28.70 -10.02
CA PRO A 1072 24.14 28.73 -9.25
C PRO A 1072 24.23 27.59 -8.22
N ARG A 1073 25.40 26.95 -8.14
CA ARG A 1073 25.68 25.89 -7.15
C ARG A 1073 25.56 26.43 -5.72
N SER A 1074 24.84 25.70 -4.87
CA SER A 1074 24.79 25.97 -3.43
C SER A 1074 26.12 25.59 -2.76
N LYS A 1075 26.60 26.41 -1.82
CA LYS A 1075 27.79 26.11 -1.01
C LYS A 1075 27.61 24.89 -0.11
N LYS A 1076 26.36 24.45 0.13
CA LYS A 1076 26.02 23.26 0.91
C LYS A 1076 26.25 21.94 0.16
N LEU A 1077 26.47 21.99 -1.16
CA LEU A 1077 26.72 20.83 -2.01
C LEU A 1077 28.21 20.57 -2.14
N ASN A 1078 28.65 19.34 -1.83
CA ASN A 1078 30.00 18.87 -2.16
C ASN A 1078 30.14 18.59 -3.67
N ASP A 1079 31.35 18.32 -4.15
CA ASP A 1079 31.61 18.14 -5.59
C ASP A 1079 30.84 16.94 -6.15
N LEU A 1080 30.79 15.83 -5.41
CA LEU A 1080 30.11 14.61 -5.84
C LEU A 1080 28.59 14.81 -5.96
N GLN A 1081 27.98 15.48 -4.98
CA GLN A 1081 26.55 15.81 -5.00
C GLN A 1081 26.23 16.81 -6.12
N TRP A 1082 27.12 17.77 -6.39
CA TRP A 1082 26.94 18.69 -7.51
C TRP A 1082 27.09 17.98 -8.87
N ASN A 1083 28.05 17.08 -9.01
CA ASN A 1083 28.22 16.26 -10.20
C ASN A 1083 26.95 15.44 -10.48
N LEU A 1084 26.35 14.82 -9.45
CA LEU A 1084 25.05 14.15 -9.60
C LEU A 1084 23.99 15.10 -10.19
N ILE A 1085 23.85 16.32 -9.66
CA ILE A 1085 22.88 17.30 -10.19
C ILE A 1085 23.18 17.68 -11.63
N GLN A 1086 24.46 17.83 -12.00
CA GLN A 1086 24.84 18.12 -13.38
C GLN A 1086 24.41 16.99 -14.32
N HIS A 1087 24.61 15.73 -13.93
CA HIS A 1087 24.18 14.56 -14.69
C HIS A 1087 22.66 14.38 -14.73
N MET A 1088 21.94 14.75 -13.66
CA MET A 1088 20.46 14.78 -13.67
C MET A 1088 19.92 15.86 -14.60
N CYS A 1089 20.60 17.00 -14.66
CA CYS A 1089 20.18 18.17 -15.40
C CYS A 1089 20.94 18.37 -16.72
N CYS A 1090 21.52 17.30 -17.30
CA CYS A 1090 22.13 17.33 -18.63
C CYS A 1090 21.16 17.92 -19.67
N TYR A 1091 21.70 18.69 -20.61
CA TYR A 1091 20.88 19.38 -21.60
C TYR A 1091 20.16 18.38 -22.52
N GLU A 1092 20.88 17.38 -23.04
CA GLU A 1092 20.31 16.31 -23.85
C GLU A 1092 19.67 15.23 -22.95
N PRO A 1093 18.40 14.88 -23.14
CA PRO A 1093 17.72 13.89 -22.28
C PRO A 1093 18.37 12.51 -22.29
N SER A 1094 18.98 12.11 -23.41
CA SER A 1094 19.67 10.82 -23.55
C SER A 1094 20.97 10.71 -22.76
N GLU A 1095 21.54 11.84 -22.34
CA GLU A 1095 22.77 11.91 -21.54
C GLU A 1095 22.47 12.03 -20.04
N ARG A 1096 21.19 12.05 -19.64
CA ARG A 1096 20.81 12.15 -18.23
C ARG A 1096 20.98 10.80 -17.52
N ILE A 1097 21.47 10.88 -16.29
CA ILE A 1097 21.54 9.73 -15.39
C ILE A 1097 20.15 9.12 -15.14
N SER A 1098 20.07 7.81 -15.00
CA SER A 1098 18.81 7.12 -14.68
C SER A 1098 18.33 7.42 -13.25
N LEU A 1099 17.02 7.46 -13.05
CA LEU A 1099 16.44 7.68 -11.71
C LEU A 1099 16.84 6.60 -10.70
N ASP A 1100 17.03 5.35 -11.14
CA ASP A 1100 17.55 4.26 -10.31
C ASP A 1100 18.88 4.64 -9.67
N ALA A 1101 19.85 5.08 -10.49
CA ALA A 1101 21.16 5.48 -10.01
C ALA A 1101 21.09 6.73 -9.10
N VAL A 1102 20.18 7.67 -9.40
CA VAL A 1102 19.95 8.84 -8.54
C VAL A 1102 19.51 8.41 -7.14
N VAL A 1103 18.51 7.53 -7.02
CA VAL A 1103 18.00 7.05 -5.73
C VAL A 1103 19.09 6.33 -4.94
N ASP A 1104 19.87 5.46 -5.59
CA ASP A 1104 20.97 4.73 -4.96
C ASP A 1104 22.10 5.67 -4.46
N MET A 1105 22.45 6.70 -5.23
CA MET A 1105 23.45 7.69 -4.83
C MET A 1105 22.95 8.56 -3.67
N LEU A 1106 21.70 9.01 -3.71
CA LEU A 1106 21.08 9.76 -2.61
C LEU A 1106 21.07 8.94 -1.31
N HIS A 1107 20.83 7.62 -1.41
CA HIS A 1107 20.89 6.72 -0.25
C HIS A 1107 22.31 6.63 0.32
N THR A 1108 23.35 6.68 -0.53
CA THR A 1108 24.75 6.72 -0.10
C THR A 1108 25.07 8.03 0.63
N PHE A 1109 24.68 9.18 0.07
CA PHE A 1109 24.93 10.51 0.66
C PHE A 1109 24.23 10.75 1.99
N ARG A 1110 23.17 10.00 2.31
CA ARG A 1110 22.48 10.09 3.60
C ARG A 1110 23.38 9.73 4.80
N PHE A 1111 24.40 8.89 4.60
CA PHE A 1111 25.25 8.36 5.67
C PHE A 1111 26.68 8.90 5.65
N GLU A 1112 26.97 9.85 4.76
CA GLU A 1112 28.15 10.71 4.79
C GLU A 1112 27.90 11.91 5.70
#